data_AF-Q31FN2-F1
#
_entry.id   AF-Q31FN2-F1
#
_cell.length_a   1.000
_cell.length_b   1.000
_cell.length_c   1.000
_cell.angle_alpha   90.00
_cell.angle_beta   90.00
_cell.angle_gamma   90.00
#
_symmetry.space_group_name_H-M   'P 1'
#
loop_
_entity.id
_entity.type
_entity.pdbx_description
1 polymer ?
#
loop_
_entity_poly.entity_id
_entity_poly.type
_entity_poly.pdbx_seq_one_letter_code
_entity_poly.pdbx_strand_id
1 'polypeptide(L)'
;MANEIGSTLLNSLTNSTFDIGNMSKALATAEVAGPKAILERNVEKVTTELDAFKYLQTNLEAFNSYVTDLSSPTLFSQKNTSSSNETLVSVTATNSAALASYQIESRQLAQAHTMVANKGFTSPSDTLSTGTLTIDVGGQVSNITVDASNNTLEGLQKVINNGDYGVTASIINNGGSYQMMFTSKESGAAGEATISGIADFDTNGFTTTSQAQDAVMVLNGVTVTNSTNTFDQVIDGVTFQLNSASIGTTSTVSVGQDSQSVKDTITSFVDVYNQLDTILDELGKYDTSDLTEEELASEEYKYYGDLAGNSLLRSVKYQIRESMSGAISQLAGGSYQSLADIGINFTRDGALEVDSAKLDTALSTDMSALSTMFAKGGTSDDALVNVLSGSDKTQTGDYALNITQLADRATVTGGAVTGLTTDEQVAGDRISDLTSALTIDASASFDLNVNGTVNTINLASVAQTYATKDEVATAIQGQIDAAFGAGVVAISYDSAQSRFELNAAAGQGTVDIASTTGMSNQGFGAATYAGQQLLDLGATDATFNVKIDESTTSAVTVTAGRYTMDELALTMASTINNNADVKASGAEVSVTHDGSAFTVTSTRFGGFSNVELTGFANFAAAGFTTDVLDAGQNVDGTLTTASGSLNIGAYASATDGRQVKISDYAMISGNEAEVRGLEFEVIGGTTGARGTISYSEGYASQLETTINDLFKADTGLLSTRMSNLNDRLDRYDEKTKDIDTRYEKLLAKYQMQFSMLQSLINSSEQTRNMLTATYNNNNNN
;
A
#
# COMPACT_ATOMS: atom_id res chain seq x y z
N MET A 1 -53.14 -42.29 -17.25
CA MET A 1 -54.07 -42.20 -16.10
C MET A 1 -55.49 -42.70 -16.39
N ALA A 2 -56.30 -42.13 -17.29
CA ALA A 2 -57.70 -42.57 -17.47
C ALA A 2 -57.84 -44.05 -17.89
N ASN A 3 -56.94 -44.54 -18.74
CA ASN A 3 -56.94 -45.92 -19.24
C ASN A 3 -56.46 -46.96 -18.19
N GLU A 4 -55.59 -46.53 -17.26
CA GLU A 4 -55.08 -47.35 -16.13
C GLU A 4 -56.06 -47.42 -14.96
N ILE A 5 -56.73 -46.30 -14.65
CA ILE A 5 -57.76 -46.26 -13.60
C ILE A 5 -58.95 -47.12 -14.06
N GLY A 6 -59.35 -47.01 -15.33
CA GLY A 6 -60.42 -47.81 -15.92
C GLY A 6 -60.11 -49.31 -15.97
N SER A 7 -58.89 -49.70 -16.35
CA SER A 7 -58.47 -51.12 -16.37
C SER A 7 -58.36 -51.72 -14.97
N THR A 8 -57.90 -50.94 -13.98
CA THR A 8 -57.82 -51.36 -12.57
C THR A 8 -59.21 -51.57 -11.97
N LEU A 9 -60.15 -50.64 -12.24
CA LEU A 9 -61.55 -50.78 -11.81
C LEU A 9 -62.21 -52.01 -12.45
N LEU A 10 -61.99 -52.22 -13.75
CA LEU A 10 -62.55 -53.36 -14.49
C LEU A 10 -61.97 -54.70 -13.98
N ASN A 11 -60.65 -54.76 -13.75
CA ASN A 11 -59.99 -55.96 -13.20
C ASN A 11 -60.45 -56.28 -11.77
N SER A 12 -60.75 -55.28 -10.94
CA SER A 12 -61.30 -55.47 -9.59
C SER A 12 -62.77 -55.92 -9.57
N LEU A 13 -63.52 -55.66 -10.65
CA LEU A 13 -64.92 -56.08 -10.82
C LEU A 13 -65.06 -57.50 -11.40
N THR A 14 -64.04 -57.99 -12.10
CA THR A 14 -64.08 -59.29 -12.82
C THR A 14 -63.45 -60.45 -12.06
N ASN A 15 -62.73 -60.19 -10.96
CA ASN A 15 -62.16 -61.24 -10.10
C ASN A 15 -63.13 -61.61 -8.96
N SER A 16 -63.18 -62.89 -8.61
CA SER A 16 -64.12 -63.49 -7.63
C SER A 16 -63.99 -62.98 -6.18
N THR A 17 -63.17 -61.95 -5.95
CA THR A 17 -62.95 -61.29 -4.66
C THR A 17 -62.99 -59.78 -4.89
N PHE A 18 -63.98 -59.11 -4.29
CA PHE A 18 -64.18 -57.67 -4.41
C PHE A 18 -63.05 -56.89 -3.71
N ASP A 19 -62.14 -56.27 -4.47
CA ASP A 19 -60.98 -55.56 -3.93
C ASP A 19 -61.32 -54.11 -3.55
N ILE A 20 -61.90 -53.97 -2.36
CA ILE A 20 -62.30 -52.69 -1.77
C ILE A 20 -61.14 -51.69 -1.71
N GLY A 21 -59.92 -52.16 -1.42
CA GLY A 21 -58.75 -51.31 -1.26
C GLY A 21 -58.38 -50.61 -2.55
N ASN A 22 -58.25 -51.38 -3.64
CA ASN A 22 -57.86 -50.85 -4.94
C ASN A 22 -58.97 -50.01 -5.59
N MET A 23 -60.24 -50.38 -5.46
CA MET A 23 -61.36 -49.58 -6.00
C MET A 23 -61.50 -48.23 -5.28
N SER A 24 -61.40 -48.21 -3.96
CA SER A 24 -61.50 -46.98 -3.17
C SER A 24 -60.35 -46.03 -3.52
N LYS A 25 -59.14 -46.57 -3.70
CA LYS A 25 -57.96 -45.81 -4.12
C LYS A 25 -58.10 -45.24 -5.53
N ALA A 26 -58.58 -46.03 -6.48
CA ALA A 26 -58.79 -45.60 -7.86
C ALA A 26 -59.80 -44.45 -7.97
N LEU A 27 -60.92 -44.52 -7.25
CA LEU A 27 -61.95 -43.47 -7.24
C LEU A 27 -61.49 -42.21 -6.48
N ALA A 28 -60.84 -42.37 -5.32
CA ALA A 28 -60.28 -41.24 -4.57
C ALA A 28 -59.23 -40.48 -5.39
N THR A 29 -58.34 -41.20 -6.09
CA THR A 29 -57.33 -40.61 -6.98
C THR A 29 -57.98 -39.88 -8.16
N ALA A 30 -58.99 -40.49 -8.82
CA ALA A 30 -59.66 -39.87 -9.96
C ALA A 30 -60.35 -38.54 -9.59
N GLU A 31 -60.96 -38.46 -8.41
CA GLU A 31 -61.68 -37.27 -7.92
C GLU A 31 -60.75 -36.08 -7.64
N VAL A 32 -59.49 -36.33 -7.25
CA VAL A 32 -58.49 -35.26 -6.98
C VAL A 32 -57.52 -35.01 -8.13
N ALA A 33 -57.49 -35.87 -9.15
CA ALA A 33 -56.50 -35.83 -10.23
C ALA A 33 -56.50 -34.50 -11.00
N GLY A 34 -57.67 -33.95 -11.33
CA GLY A 34 -57.77 -32.68 -12.06
C GLY A 34 -57.20 -31.48 -11.28
N PRO A 35 -57.68 -31.21 -10.05
CA PRO A 35 -57.13 -30.16 -9.20
C PRO A 35 -55.63 -30.35 -8.90
N LYS A 36 -55.19 -31.59 -8.66
CA LYS A 36 -53.79 -31.91 -8.42
C LYS A 36 -52.92 -31.60 -9.63
N ALA A 37 -53.31 -32.01 -10.84
CA ALA A 37 -52.56 -31.73 -12.06
C ALA A 37 -52.45 -30.22 -12.39
N ILE A 38 -53.49 -29.43 -12.06
CA ILE A 38 -53.43 -27.96 -12.21
C ILE A 38 -52.46 -27.36 -11.20
N LEU A 39 -52.50 -27.83 -9.94
CA LEU A 39 -51.61 -27.35 -8.89
C LEU A 39 -50.15 -27.71 -9.19
N GLU A 40 -49.88 -28.95 -9.57
CA GLU A 40 -48.55 -29.44 -9.96
C GLU A 40 -47.97 -28.59 -11.10
N ARG A 41 -48.76 -28.30 -12.16
CA ARG A 41 -48.33 -27.42 -13.25
C ARG A 41 -48.04 -25.99 -12.78
N ASN A 42 -48.82 -25.49 -11.82
CA ASN A 42 -48.61 -24.15 -11.29
C ASN A 42 -47.38 -24.08 -10.37
N VAL A 43 -47.12 -25.13 -9.59
CA VAL A 43 -45.91 -25.29 -8.78
C VAL A 43 -44.70 -25.33 -9.72
N GLU A 44 -44.71 -26.24 -10.70
CA GLU A 44 -43.66 -26.36 -11.71
C GLU A 44 -43.36 -25.00 -12.37
N LYS A 45 -44.37 -24.32 -12.89
CA LYS A 45 -44.19 -22.99 -13.51
C LYS A 45 -43.57 -21.95 -12.57
N VAL A 46 -44.00 -21.89 -11.31
CA VAL A 46 -43.48 -20.90 -10.34
C VAL A 46 -42.08 -21.27 -9.88
N THR A 47 -41.80 -22.55 -9.69
CA THR A 47 -40.46 -23.06 -9.34
C THR A 47 -39.47 -22.77 -10.46
N THR A 48 -39.81 -23.08 -11.71
CA THR A 48 -38.99 -22.75 -12.89
C THR A 48 -38.69 -21.25 -12.95
N GLU A 49 -39.71 -20.39 -12.84
CA GLU A 49 -39.52 -18.94 -12.85
C GLU A 49 -38.62 -18.47 -11.69
N LEU A 50 -38.82 -19.00 -10.49
CA LEU A 50 -38.04 -18.65 -9.31
C LEU A 50 -36.57 -19.07 -9.45
N ASP A 51 -36.31 -20.29 -9.90
CA ASP A 51 -34.96 -20.81 -10.03
C ASP A 51 -34.18 -20.09 -11.15
N ALA A 52 -34.85 -19.71 -12.24
CA ALA A 52 -34.28 -18.83 -13.25
C ALA A 52 -33.94 -17.43 -12.70
N PHE A 53 -34.77 -16.85 -11.83
CA PHE A 53 -34.44 -15.58 -11.15
C PHE A 53 -33.30 -15.72 -10.14
N LYS A 54 -33.18 -16.84 -9.41
CA LYS A 54 -32.02 -17.10 -8.55
C LYS A 54 -30.75 -17.23 -9.38
N TYR A 55 -30.82 -17.92 -10.52
CA TYR A 55 -29.69 -18.02 -11.45
C TYR A 55 -29.28 -16.64 -11.98
N LEU A 56 -30.25 -15.82 -12.39
CA LEU A 56 -29.98 -14.43 -12.78
C LEU A 56 -29.36 -13.62 -11.63
N GLN A 57 -29.87 -13.77 -10.40
CA GLN A 57 -29.30 -13.13 -9.21
C GLN A 57 -27.82 -13.47 -9.05
N THR A 58 -27.47 -14.76 -9.06
CA THR A 58 -26.07 -15.20 -8.91
C THR A 58 -25.16 -14.61 -9.99
N ASN A 59 -25.61 -14.55 -11.23
CA ASN A 59 -24.80 -13.98 -12.33
C ASN A 59 -24.68 -12.45 -12.23
N LEU A 60 -25.73 -11.76 -11.80
CA LEU A 60 -25.67 -10.32 -11.55
C LEU A 60 -24.81 -9.97 -10.35
N GLU A 61 -24.82 -10.76 -9.28
CA GLU A 61 -23.91 -10.61 -8.13
C GLU A 61 -22.45 -10.83 -8.55
N ALA A 62 -22.19 -11.86 -9.38
CA ALA A 62 -20.87 -12.09 -9.96
C ALA A 62 -20.42 -10.92 -10.82
N PHE A 63 -21.28 -10.42 -11.72
CA PHE A 63 -20.99 -9.23 -12.53
C PHE A 63 -20.72 -8.00 -11.66
N ASN A 64 -21.54 -7.78 -10.62
CA ASN A 64 -21.40 -6.65 -9.71
C ASN A 64 -20.02 -6.60 -9.04
N SER A 65 -19.41 -7.76 -8.74
CA SER A 65 -18.04 -7.80 -8.20
C SER A 65 -17.02 -7.14 -9.13
N TYR A 66 -17.11 -7.39 -10.44
CA TYR A 66 -16.23 -6.76 -11.44
C TYR A 66 -16.54 -5.27 -11.61
N VAL A 67 -17.82 -4.89 -11.47
CA VAL A 67 -18.24 -3.49 -11.47
C VAL A 67 -17.65 -2.76 -10.26
N THR A 68 -17.70 -3.35 -9.07
CA THR A 68 -17.11 -2.80 -7.84
C THR A 68 -15.60 -2.58 -8.01
N ASP A 69 -14.87 -3.56 -8.55
CA ASP A 69 -13.42 -3.42 -8.81
C ASP A 69 -13.12 -2.26 -9.77
N LEU A 70 -13.89 -2.14 -10.86
CA LEU A 70 -13.74 -1.07 -11.86
C LEU A 70 -14.20 0.31 -11.33
N SER A 71 -15.14 0.33 -10.39
CA SER A 71 -15.64 1.54 -9.75
C SER A 71 -14.69 2.09 -8.67
N SER A 72 -13.60 1.39 -8.38
CA SER A 72 -12.64 1.77 -7.34
C SER A 72 -11.60 2.76 -7.87
N PRO A 73 -11.52 4.00 -7.33
CA PRO A 73 -10.48 4.97 -7.71
C PRO A 73 -9.06 4.45 -7.47
N THR A 74 -8.87 3.53 -6.52
CA THR A 74 -7.54 3.02 -6.18
C THR A 74 -6.91 2.25 -7.33
N LEU A 75 -7.72 1.55 -8.14
CA LEU A 75 -7.27 0.82 -9.34
C LEU A 75 -6.49 1.73 -10.28
N PHE A 76 -6.99 2.94 -10.49
CA PHE A 76 -6.41 3.94 -11.41
C PHE A 76 -5.24 4.72 -10.80
N SER A 77 -4.96 4.56 -9.51
CA SER A 77 -3.82 5.20 -8.82
C SER A 77 -2.62 4.28 -8.63
N GLN A 78 -2.76 2.99 -8.97
CA GLN A 78 -1.72 1.98 -8.80
C GLN A 78 -0.45 2.33 -9.59
N LYS A 79 0.69 2.17 -8.94
CA LYS A 79 2.00 2.38 -9.53
C LYS A 79 2.65 1.04 -9.83
N ASN A 80 3.39 0.98 -10.93
CA ASN A 80 4.34 -0.08 -11.18
C ASN A 80 5.76 0.44 -10.99
N THR A 81 6.67 -0.46 -10.67
CA THR A 81 8.09 -0.14 -10.53
C THR A 81 8.91 -1.12 -11.35
N SER A 82 10.04 -0.64 -11.87
CA SER A 82 10.98 -1.49 -12.59
C SER A 82 12.40 -1.04 -12.33
N SER A 83 13.33 -2.00 -12.25
CA SER A 83 14.77 -1.73 -12.19
C SER A 83 15.47 -2.38 -13.37
N SER A 84 16.38 -1.65 -14.00
CA SER A 84 17.24 -2.21 -15.06
C SER A 84 18.18 -3.30 -14.54
N ASN A 85 18.38 -3.39 -13.22
CA ASN A 85 19.18 -4.42 -12.56
C ASN A 85 18.68 -4.68 -11.12
N GLU A 86 17.72 -5.59 -10.99
CA GLU A 86 17.14 -5.97 -9.69
C GLU A 86 18.12 -6.65 -8.73
N THR A 87 19.20 -7.25 -9.25
CA THR A 87 20.24 -7.86 -8.40
C THR A 87 21.08 -6.81 -7.65
N LEU A 88 21.10 -5.57 -8.15
CA LEU A 88 21.77 -4.43 -7.53
C LEU A 88 20.80 -3.63 -6.68
N VAL A 89 19.65 -3.24 -7.25
CA VAL A 89 18.63 -2.44 -6.58
C VAL A 89 17.23 -2.88 -7.00
N SER A 90 16.37 -3.15 -6.03
CA SER A 90 14.92 -3.28 -6.24
C SER A 90 14.19 -2.05 -5.69
N VAL A 91 12.96 -1.84 -6.14
CA VAL A 91 12.18 -0.64 -5.83
C VAL A 91 10.71 -1.01 -5.62
N THR A 92 10.10 -0.39 -4.62
CA THR A 92 8.64 -0.39 -4.43
C THR A 92 8.14 1.05 -4.36
N ALA A 93 6.90 1.26 -4.77
CA ALA A 93 6.26 2.57 -4.73
C ALA A 93 4.86 2.46 -4.14
N THR A 94 4.45 3.47 -3.39
CA THR A 94 3.07 3.65 -2.95
C THR A 94 2.23 4.26 -4.08
N ASN A 95 0.91 4.24 -3.94
CA ASN A 95 0.00 4.87 -4.92
C ASN A 95 0.18 6.40 -5.02
N SER A 96 0.76 7.04 -3.99
CA SER A 96 1.06 8.47 -3.97
C SER A 96 2.39 8.84 -4.64
N ALA A 97 3.22 7.86 -5.01
CA ALA A 97 4.52 8.13 -5.61
C ALA A 97 4.38 8.85 -6.96
N ALA A 98 5.21 9.89 -7.15
CA ALA A 98 5.29 10.60 -8.42
C ALA A 98 5.88 9.70 -9.53
N LEU A 99 5.38 9.85 -10.76
CA LEU A 99 5.92 9.15 -11.92
C LEU A 99 7.28 9.75 -12.29
N ALA A 100 8.33 8.92 -12.30
CA ALA A 100 9.70 9.38 -12.51
C ALA A 100 10.67 8.24 -12.82
N SER A 101 11.86 8.61 -13.29
CA SER A 101 12.98 7.69 -13.45
C SER A 101 14.19 8.22 -12.68
N TYR A 102 14.89 7.31 -12.01
CA TYR A 102 16.01 7.59 -11.12
C TYR A 102 17.22 6.76 -11.56
N GLN A 103 18.39 7.38 -11.62
CA GLN A 103 19.65 6.64 -11.75
C GLN A 103 20.23 6.37 -10.36
N ILE A 104 20.47 5.10 -10.09
CA ILE A 104 20.94 4.60 -8.81
C ILE A 104 22.31 3.93 -8.98
N GLU A 105 23.29 4.32 -8.18
CA GLU A 105 24.53 3.60 -7.99
C GLU A 105 24.57 3.04 -6.56
N SER A 106 24.66 1.71 -6.42
CA SER A 106 24.86 1.09 -5.11
C SER A 106 26.35 0.96 -4.83
N ARG A 107 26.89 1.78 -3.93
CA ARG A 107 28.33 1.81 -3.63
C ARG A 107 28.71 0.93 -2.46
N GLN A 108 27.83 0.84 -1.47
CA GLN A 108 28.10 0.15 -0.22
C GLN A 108 26.80 -0.35 0.40
N LEU A 109 26.85 -1.54 1.02
CA LEU A 109 25.75 -2.05 1.83
C LEU A 109 25.98 -1.74 3.31
N ALA A 110 24.89 -1.53 4.02
CA ALA A 110 24.87 -1.50 5.47
C ALA A 110 25.26 -2.88 6.01
N GLN A 111 26.18 -2.90 6.97
CA GLN A 111 26.62 -4.10 7.68
C GLN A 111 26.51 -3.90 9.18
N ALA A 112 26.15 -4.97 9.89
CA ALA A 112 26.18 -5.01 11.34
C ALA A 112 27.59 -5.31 11.85
N HIS A 113 27.93 -4.80 13.03
CA HIS A 113 29.21 -5.11 13.66
C HIS A 113 29.21 -6.56 14.15
N THR A 114 30.20 -7.35 13.73
CA THR A 114 30.41 -8.72 14.21
C THR A 114 31.80 -8.88 14.80
N MET A 115 31.84 -9.34 16.05
CA MET A 115 33.07 -9.55 16.81
C MET A 115 33.12 -10.98 17.34
N VAL A 116 34.29 -11.61 17.27
CA VAL A 116 34.56 -12.93 17.85
C VAL A 116 35.55 -12.77 18.99
N ALA A 117 35.20 -13.26 20.17
CA ALA A 117 36.09 -13.26 21.32
C ALA A 117 37.30 -14.17 21.04
N ASN A 118 38.52 -13.64 21.20
CA ASN A 118 39.74 -14.39 20.87
C ASN A 118 40.02 -15.55 21.85
N LYS A 119 39.36 -15.57 23.01
CA LYS A 119 39.45 -16.66 23.98
C LYS A 119 38.70 -17.89 23.48
N GLY A 120 39.45 -18.97 23.25
CA GLY A 120 38.91 -20.31 22.97
C GLY A 120 38.65 -21.14 24.23
N PHE A 121 37.58 -21.93 24.18
CA PHE A 121 37.14 -22.86 25.21
C PHE A 121 37.08 -24.29 24.65
N THR A 122 37.06 -25.29 25.53
CA THR A 122 37.02 -26.71 25.14
C THR A 122 35.61 -27.27 25.04
N SER A 123 34.64 -26.65 25.73
CA SER A 123 33.23 -27.00 25.72
C SER A 123 32.34 -25.74 25.81
N PRO A 124 31.13 -25.73 25.23
CA PRO A 124 30.10 -24.70 25.47
C PRO A 124 29.69 -24.55 26.94
N SER A 125 29.91 -25.60 27.74
CA SER A 125 29.63 -25.62 29.18
C SER A 125 30.80 -25.10 30.03
N ASP A 126 31.93 -24.72 29.43
CA ASP A 126 33.08 -24.21 30.17
C ASP A 126 32.73 -22.88 30.85
N THR A 127 33.26 -22.68 32.05
CA THR A 127 32.93 -21.52 32.88
C THR A 127 33.69 -20.28 32.45
N LEU A 128 32.99 -19.15 32.46
CA LEU A 128 33.50 -17.79 32.30
C LEU A 128 33.83 -17.18 33.68
N SER A 129 34.71 -16.18 33.66
CA SER A 129 34.99 -15.30 34.78
C SER A 129 33.74 -14.53 35.17
N THR A 130 33.46 -14.45 36.47
CA THR A 130 32.35 -13.65 37.01
C THR A 130 32.70 -12.16 37.00
N GLY A 131 31.71 -11.30 36.84
CA GLY A 131 31.90 -9.86 36.77
C GLY A 131 30.68 -9.14 36.21
N THR A 132 30.88 -7.92 35.73
CA THR A 132 29.85 -7.17 35.00
C THR A 132 30.31 -7.03 33.56
N LEU A 133 29.67 -7.74 32.65
CA LEU A 133 29.87 -7.60 31.22
C LEU A 133 29.11 -6.35 30.75
N THR A 134 29.85 -5.38 30.22
CA THR A 134 29.32 -4.18 29.60
C THR A 134 29.26 -4.37 28.09
N ILE A 135 28.10 -4.10 27.50
CA ILE A 135 27.86 -4.09 26.06
C ILE A 135 27.41 -2.68 25.71
N ASP A 136 28.18 -1.99 24.88
CA ASP A 136 27.83 -0.68 24.34
C ASP A 136 27.57 -0.82 22.85
N VAL A 137 26.38 -0.43 22.37
CA VAL A 137 26.03 -0.39 20.95
C VAL A 137 25.63 1.04 20.59
N GLY A 138 26.38 1.70 19.71
CA GLY A 138 26.07 3.06 19.25
C GLY A 138 26.00 4.10 20.39
N GLY A 139 26.71 3.89 21.50
CA GLY A 139 26.68 4.74 22.70
C GLY A 139 25.63 4.33 23.74
N GLN A 140 24.82 3.29 23.47
CA GLN A 140 23.86 2.74 24.41
C GLN A 140 24.49 1.64 25.26
N VAL A 141 24.80 2.00 26.51
CA VAL A 141 25.50 1.12 27.45
C VAL A 141 24.52 0.23 28.21
N SER A 142 24.69 -1.08 28.08
CA SER A 142 23.98 -2.11 28.82
C SER A 142 24.92 -2.97 29.66
N ASN A 143 24.48 -3.41 30.83
CA ASN A 143 25.29 -4.20 31.76
C ASN A 143 24.62 -5.54 32.10
N ILE A 144 25.41 -6.62 32.08
CA ILE A 144 25.01 -7.98 32.44
C ILE A 144 25.89 -8.46 33.59
N THR A 145 25.28 -8.84 34.70
CA THR A 145 25.99 -9.52 35.79
C THR A 145 26.24 -10.98 35.41
N VAL A 146 27.51 -11.37 35.36
CA VAL A 146 27.96 -12.74 35.11
C VAL A 146 28.30 -13.40 36.46
N ASP A 147 27.51 -14.39 36.85
CA ASP A 147 27.63 -15.12 38.12
C ASP A 147 27.41 -16.63 37.97
N ALA A 148 27.40 -17.38 39.07
CA ALA A 148 27.27 -18.84 39.04
C ALA A 148 25.97 -19.37 38.37
N SER A 149 24.97 -18.52 38.14
CA SER A 149 23.73 -18.91 37.45
C SER A 149 23.85 -18.89 35.91
N ASN A 150 24.80 -18.11 35.36
CA ASN A 150 24.92 -17.87 33.93
C ASN A 150 26.36 -17.88 33.38
N ASN A 151 27.37 -18.12 34.21
CA ASN A 151 28.79 -18.06 33.84
C ASN A 151 29.29 -19.24 33.01
N THR A 152 28.52 -19.74 32.05
CA THR A 152 29.02 -20.64 31.00
C THR A 152 28.81 -19.98 29.64
N LEU A 153 29.47 -20.44 28.58
CA LEU A 153 29.21 -19.87 27.23
C LEU A 153 27.73 -19.99 26.86
N GLU A 154 27.13 -21.16 27.07
CA GLU A 154 25.70 -21.37 26.84
C GLU A 154 24.81 -20.52 27.76
N GLY A 155 25.20 -20.35 29.02
CA GLY A 155 24.47 -19.54 30.00
C GLY A 155 24.45 -18.08 29.57
N LEU A 156 25.61 -17.51 29.27
CA LEU A 156 25.76 -16.12 28.84
C LEU A 156 25.07 -15.87 27.49
N GLN A 157 25.22 -16.80 26.53
CA GLN A 157 24.52 -16.72 25.25
C GLN A 157 23.00 -16.61 25.45
N LYS A 158 22.42 -17.47 26.30
CA LYS A 158 20.98 -17.45 26.60
C LYS A 158 20.55 -16.16 27.29
N VAL A 159 21.34 -15.65 28.23
CA VAL A 159 21.05 -14.38 28.90
C VAL A 159 21.02 -13.24 27.87
N ILE A 160 22.01 -13.16 27.00
CA ILE A 160 22.08 -12.10 25.97
C ILE A 160 20.91 -12.21 25.01
N ASN A 161 20.64 -13.40 24.45
CA ASN A 161 19.63 -13.58 23.42
C ASN A 161 18.18 -13.45 23.95
N ASN A 162 17.96 -13.71 25.24
CA ASN A 162 16.66 -13.51 25.88
C ASN A 162 16.46 -12.09 26.41
N GLY A 163 17.51 -11.28 26.45
CA GLY A 163 17.45 -9.87 26.85
C GLY A 163 17.54 -8.92 25.68
N ASP A 164 17.43 -7.63 25.99
CA ASP A 164 17.60 -6.55 25.03
C ASP A 164 18.89 -5.78 25.33
N TYR A 165 19.99 -6.29 24.78
CA TYR A 165 21.34 -5.75 25.00
C TYR A 165 21.97 -5.26 23.69
N GLY A 166 21.18 -4.98 22.66
CA GLY A 166 21.65 -4.48 21.36
C GLY A 166 22.44 -5.48 20.49
N VAL A 167 22.79 -6.67 21.00
CA VAL A 167 23.53 -7.71 20.27
C VAL A 167 22.86 -9.08 20.36
N THR A 168 23.17 -9.94 19.39
CA THR A 168 22.91 -11.40 19.43
C THR A 168 24.22 -12.14 19.70
N ALA A 169 24.21 -13.10 20.61
CA ALA A 169 25.34 -13.95 20.93
C ALA A 169 25.21 -15.35 20.29
N SER A 170 26.32 -15.86 19.77
CA SER A 170 26.45 -17.20 19.19
C SER A 170 27.71 -17.89 19.67
N ILE A 171 27.68 -19.21 19.79
CA ILE A 171 28.87 -20.02 20.08
C ILE A 171 29.32 -20.67 18.78
N ILE A 172 30.55 -20.38 18.37
CA ILE A 172 31.17 -20.96 17.16
C ILE A 172 32.13 -22.06 17.58
N ASN A 173 32.05 -23.22 16.92
CA ASN A 173 33.08 -24.24 16.96
C ASN A 173 33.97 -24.11 15.72
N ASN A 174 35.22 -23.68 15.89
CA ASN A 174 36.17 -23.49 14.79
C ASN A 174 36.97 -24.76 14.43
N GLY A 175 36.55 -25.94 14.91
CA GLY A 175 37.21 -27.23 14.69
C GLY A 175 38.30 -27.55 15.71
N GLY A 176 38.71 -26.58 16.55
CA GLY A 176 39.68 -26.78 17.64
C GLY A 176 39.26 -26.21 19.00
N SER A 177 38.35 -25.24 19.03
CA SER A 177 37.85 -24.58 20.24
C SER A 177 36.46 -23.96 20.02
N TYR A 178 35.77 -23.67 21.11
CA TYR A 178 34.53 -22.91 21.14
C TYR A 178 34.81 -21.44 21.46
N GLN A 179 34.22 -20.51 20.72
CA GLN A 179 34.36 -19.06 20.91
C GLN A 179 33.00 -18.38 20.90
N MET A 180 32.86 -17.28 21.63
CA MET A 180 31.68 -16.43 21.57
C MET A 180 31.80 -15.45 20.41
N MET A 181 30.77 -15.39 19.57
CA MET A 181 30.57 -14.36 18.57
C MET A 181 29.40 -13.48 18.99
N PHE A 182 29.58 -12.17 18.84
CA PHE A 182 28.57 -11.17 19.08
C PHE A 182 28.31 -10.45 17.76
N THR A 183 27.04 -10.29 17.41
CA THR A 183 26.62 -9.53 16.22
C THR A 183 25.63 -8.47 16.67
N SER A 184 25.87 -7.22 16.31
CA SER A 184 24.91 -6.15 16.56
C SER A 184 23.55 -6.49 15.93
N LYS A 185 22.46 -6.18 16.63
CA LYS A 185 21.12 -6.28 16.06
C LYS A 185 20.85 -5.16 15.05
N GLU A 186 21.60 -4.07 15.16
CA GLU A 186 21.54 -2.91 14.27
C GLU A 186 22.65 -3.01 13.20
N SER A 187 22.31 -2.71 11.96
CA SER A 187 23.30 -2.44 10.91
C SER A 187 23.66 -0.96 10.88
N GLY A 188 24.65 -0.60 10.07
CA GLY A 188 25.08 0.80 9.97
C GLY A 188 26.17 1.15 10.97
N ALA A 189 26.72 2.35 10.85
CA ALA A 189 27.70 2.91 11.78
C ALA A 189 27.13 2.97 13.22
N ALA A 190 25.83 3.24 13.35
CA ALA A 190 25.13 3.22 14.64
C ALA A 190 25.11 1.83 15.31
N GLY A 191 25.30 0.77 14.53
CA GLY A 191 25.42 -0.60 15.03
C GLY A 191 26.82 -0.96 15.54
N GLU A 192 27.76 -0.01 15.61
CA GLU A 192 29.07 -0.24 16.21
C GLU A 192 28.91 -0.67 17.67
N ALA A 193 29.65 -1.70 18.05
CA ALA A 193 29.48 -2.38 19.33
C ALA A 193 30.83 -2.57 20.01
N THR A 194 30.89 -2.35 21.32
CA THR A 194 32.04 -2.69 22.15
C THR A 194 31.59 -3.56 23.32
N ILE A 195 32.44 -4.52 23.70
CA ILE A 195 32.14 -5.49 24.75
C ILE A 195 33.34 -5.55 25.68
N SER A 196 33.10 -5.38 26.98
CA SER A 196 34.17 -5.36 27.98
C SER A 196 33.68 -5.75 29.38
N GLY A 197 34.58 -5.89 30.35
CA GLY A 197 34.24 -5.98 31.77
C GLY A 197 34.32 -7.39 32.37
N ILE A 198 34.68 -8.40 31.58
CA ILE A 198 35.09 -9.71 32.09
C ILE A 198 36.46 -10.13 31.53
N ALA A 199 37.28 -10.73 32.39
CA ALA A 199 38.69 -10.99 32.10
C ALA A 199 38.94 -11.89 30.88
N ASP A 200 38.02 -12.84 30.61
CA ASP A 200 38.12 -13.75 29.46
C ASP A 200 38.13 -12.99 28.13
N PHE A 201 37.36 -11.89 28.05
CA PHE A 201 37.23 -11.06 26.86
C PHE A 201 38.28 -9.95 26.84
N ASP A 202 38.44 -9.22 27.94
CA ASP A 202 39.34 -8.05 27.99
C ASP A 202 40.81 -8.41 27.78
N THR A 203 41.25 -9.57 28.28
CA THR A 203 42.67 -9.97 28.22
C THR A 203 43.09 -10.40 26.81
N ASN A 204 42.20 -11.07 26.08
CA ASN A 204 42.49 -11.61 24.75
C ASN A 204 41.95 -10.73 23.62
N GLY A 205 41.02 -9.82 23.94
CA GLY A 205 40.33 -8.96 23.00
C GLY A 205 39.39 -9.72 22.07
N PHE A 206 38.98 -9.01 21.02
CA PHE A 206 38.09 -9.48 19.97
C PHE A 206 38.77 -9.38 18.60
N THR A 207 38.33 -10.22 17.67
CA THR A 207 38.57 -10.03 16.24
C THR A 207 37.27 -9.58 15.59
N THR A 208 37.30 -8.42 14.93
CA THR A 208 36.16 -7.94 14.12
C THR A 208 36.15 -8.69 12.79
N THR A 209 35.04 -9.35 12.47
CA THR A 209 34.84 -10.10 11.22
C THR A 209 33.92 -9.39 10.23
N SER A 210 33.16 -8.40 10.70
CA SER A 210 32.31 -7.50 9.90
C SER A 210 32.27 -6.16 10.62
N GLN A 211 32.67 -5.07 9.95
CA GLN A 211 32.64 -3.73 10.54
C GLN A 211 31.23 -3.16 10.46
N ALA A 212 30.78 -2.41 11.47
CA ALA A 212 29.57 -1.61 11.36
C ALA A 212 29.80 -0.49 10.34
N GLN A 213 28.97 -0.44 9.31
CA GLN A 213 29.04 0.58 8.26
C GLN A 213 27.66 0.80 7.64
N ASP A 214 27.38 2.03 7.23
CA ASP A 214 26.13 2.42 6.58
C ASP A 214 26.06 1.97 5.11
N ALA A 215 24.85 1.84 4.58
CA ALA A 215 24.64 1.73 3.15
C ALA A 215 24.90 3.08 2.48
N VAL A 216 25.45 3.05 1.26
CA VAL A 216 25.72 4.25 0.47
C VAL A 216 25.15 4.05 -0.93
N MET A 217 24.21 4.91 -1.29
CA MET A 217 23.58 4.98 -2.59
C MET A 217 23.89 6.34 -3.23
N VAL A 218 24.07 6.39 -4.55
CA VAL A 218 24.05 7.65 -5.29
C VAL A 218 22.78 7.70 -6.13
N LEU A 219 21.92 8.67 -5.84
CA LEU A 219 20.66 8.94 -6.52
C LEU A 219 20.84 10.18 -7.40
N ASN A 220 20.81 10.01 -8.73
CA ASN A 220 20.97 11.10 -9.70
C ASN A 220 22.21 11.99 -9.43
N GLY A 221 23.30 11.41 -8.93
CA GLY A 221 24.53 12.11 -8.57
C GLY A 221 24.60 12.61 -7.12
N VAL A 222 23.50 12.54 -6.36
CA VAL A 222 23.45 12.89 -4.93
C VAL A 222 23.74 11.66 -4.10
N THR A 223 24.76 11.73 -3.23
CA THR A 223 25.08 10.65 -2.29
C THR A 223 24.09 10.66 -1.12
N VAL A 224 23.49 9.50 -0.85
CA VAL A 224 22.56 9.26 0.26
C VAL A 224 23.07 8.08 1.07
N THR A 225 23.02 8.21 2.39
CA THR A 225 23.48 7.18 3.33
C THR A 225 22.34 6.71 4.22
N ASN A 226 22.28 5.43 4.55
CA ASN A 226 21.32 4.92 5.53
C ASN A 226 21.91 3.81 6.39
N SER A 227 21.43 3.66 7.63
CA SER A 227 21.87 2.60 8.55
C SER A 227 21.43 1.21 8.11
N THR A 228 20.45 1.10 7.21
CA THR A 228 19.98 -0.15 6.62
C THR A 228 20.18 -0.15 5.10
N ASN A 229 20.01 -1.33 4.48
CA ASN A 229 20.03 -1.44 3.02
C ASN A 229 18.72 -0.97 2.36
N THR A 230 17.73 -0.57 3.15
CA THR A 230 16.45 -0.05 2.69
C THR A 230 16.48 1.46 2.80
N PHE A 231 16.29 2.17 1.71
CA PHE A 231 16.19 3.62 1.64
C PHE A 231 14.71 3.97 1.43
N ASP A 232 14.00 4.19 2.53
CA ASP A 232 12.67 4.78 2.52
C ASP A 232 12.77 6.31 2.58
N GLN A 233 11.73 7.01 2.14
CA GLN A 233 11.56 8.48 2.27
C GLN A 233 12.64 9.36 1.61
N VAL A 234 13.66 8.80 0.97
CA VAL A 234 14.61 9.54 0.12
C VAL A 234 13.86 10.29 -0.99
N ILE A 235 12.83 9.63 -1.53
CA ILE A 235 11.82 10.23 -2.38
C ILE A 235 10.47 9.82 -1.80
N ASP A 236 9.56 10.78 -1.66
CA ASP A 236 8.23 10.51 -1.11
C ASP A 236 7.49 9.43 -1.91
N GLY A 237 6.93 8.47 -1.18
CA GLY A 237 6.24 7.30 -1.73
C GLY A 237 7.13 6.25 -2.41
N VAL A 238 8.46 6.41 -2.46
CA VAL A 238 9.38 5.44 -3.11
C VAL A 238 10.32 4.84 -2.08
N THR A 239 10.50 3.52 -2.14
CA THR A 239 11.45 2.78 -1.32
C THR A 239 12.43 2.04 -2.21
N PHE A 240 13.72 2.31 -2.03
CA PHE A 240 14.80 1.60 -2.72
C PHE A 240 15.40 0.56 -1.78
N GLN A 241 15.63 -0.65 -2.28
CA GLN A 241 16.32 -1.71 -1.55
C GLN A 241 17.62 -2.04 -2.28
N LEU A 242 18.75 -1.80 -1.62
CA LEU A 242 20.06 -2.22 -2.12
C LEU A 242 20.23 -3.72 -1.84
N ASN A 243 20.49 -4.50 -2.89
CA ASN A 243 20.65 -5.95 -2.81
C ASN A 243 22.14 -6.36 -2.92
N SER A 244 22.92 -5.58 -3.67
CA SER A 244 24.37 -5.74 -3.78
C SER A 244 25.04 -4.39 -4.05
N ALA A 245 26.36 -4.30 -3.86
CA ALA A 245 27.14 -3.09 -4.12
C ALA A 245 28.13 -3.30 -5.27
N SER A 246 28.18 -2.35 -6.21
CA SER A 246 29.09 -2.35 -7.36
C SER A 246 29.40 -0.90 -7.75
N ILE A 247 30.53 -0.39 -7.25
CA ILE A 247 30.99 0.98 -7.52
C ILE A 247 31.19 1.17 -9.03
N GLY A 248 30.68 2.29 -9.55
CA GLY A 248 30.75 2.65 -10.96
C GLY A 248 29.70 2.00 -11.86
N THR A 249 28.81 1.15 -11.32
CA THR A 249 27.69 0.55 -12.06
C THR A 249 26.38 1.24 -11.69
N THR A 250 25.72 1.88 -12.67
CA THR A 250 24.41 2.50 -12.47
C THR A 250 23.27 1.56 -12.91
N SER A 251 22.16 1.61 -12.18
CA SER A 251 20.88 1.02 -12.56
C SER A 251 19.85 2.14 -12.72
N THR A 252 19.06 2.08 -13.78
CA THR A 252 17.87 2.92 -13.93
C THR A 252 16.70 2.25 -13.24
N VAL A 253 16.08 2.99 -12.32
CA VAL A 253 14.84 2.62 -11.65
C VAL A 253 13.73 3.54 -12.16
N SER A 254 12.55 3.00 -12.44
CA SER A 254 11.41 3.77 -12.92
C SER A 254 10.16 3.46 -12.09
N VAL A 255 9.39 4.51 -11.81
CA VAL A 255 8.06 4.46 -11.21
C VAL A 255 7.08 4.92 -12.29
N GLY A 256 6.22 4.01 -12.73
CA GLY A 256 5.25 4.22 -13.79
C GLY A 256 3.82 4.04 -13.28
N GLN A 257 2.86 4.41 -14.14
CA GLN A 257 1.45 4.12 -13.90
C GLN A 257 1.17 2.67 -14.31
N ASP A 258 0.46 1.90 -13.47
CA ASP A 258 0.09 0.53 -13.83
C ASP A 258 -1.11 0.49 -14.79
N SER A 259 -0.83 0.78 -16.06
CA SER A 259 -1.84 0.78 -17.12
C SER A 259 -2.30 -0.64 -17.49
N GLN A 260 -1.47 -1.66 -17.23
CA GLN A 260 -1.77 -3.03 -17.61
C GLN A 260 -2.88 -3.61 -16.72
N SER A 261 -2.77 -3.43 -15.40
CA SER A 261 -3.82 -3.85 -14.46
C SER A 261 -5.16 -3.20 -14.78
N VAL A 262 -5.18 -1.89 -15.08
CA VAL A 262 -6.41 -1.18 -15.48
C VAL A 262 -6.98 -1.73 -16.78
N LYS A 263 -6.14 -1.99 -17.80
CA LYS A 263 -6.57 -2.59 -19.07
C LYS A 263 -7.21 -3.96 -18.88
N ASP A 264 -6.59 -4.80 -18.05
CA ASP A 264 -7.06 -6.15 -17.78
C ASP A 264 -8.40 -6.14 -17.04
N THR A 265 -8.59 -5.22 -16.08
CA THR A 265 -9.88 -5.03 -15.40
C THR A 265 -10.97 -4.54 -16.36
N ILE A 266 -10.68 -3.55 -17.22
CA ILE A 266 -11.64 -3.04 -18.22
C ILE A 266 -12.03 -4.15 -19.21
N THR A 267 -11.07 -4.93 -19.69
CA THR A 267 -11.32 -6.03 -20.64
C THR A 267 -12.16 -7.13 -19.97
N SER A 268 -11.81 -7.52 -18.74
CA SER A 268 -12.57 -8.50 -17.97
C SER A 268 -14.00 -8.04 -17.70
N PHE A 269 -14.20 -6.76 -17.40
CA PHE A 269 -15.54 -6.17 -17.25
C PHE A 269 -16.38 -6.33 -18.53
N VAL A 270 -15.79 -6.04 -19.70
CA VAL A 270 -16.48 -6.21 -20.99
C VAL A 270 -16.82 -7.67 -21.27
N ASP A 271 -15.90 -8.59 -21.00
CA ASP A 271 -16.13 -10.02 -21.20
C ASP A 271 -17.27 -10.53 -20.31
N VAL A 272 -17.27 -10.17 -19.03
CA VAL A 272 -18.32 -10.58 -18.09
C VAL A 272 -19.65 -9.92 -18.40
N TYR A 273 -19.66 -8.66 -18.87
CA TYR A 273 -20.87 -8.02 -19.38
C TYR A 273 -21.47 -8.81 -20.55
N ASN A 274 -20.65 -9.22 -21.53
CA ASN A 274 -21.10 -9.97 -22.69
C ASN A 274 -21.62 -11.37 -22.33
N GLN A 275 -21.02 -12.01 -21.32
CA GLN A 275 -21.54 -13.25 -20.74
C GLN A 275 -22.91 -13.03 -20.09
N LEU A 276 -23.07 -11.96 -19.30
CA LEU A 276 -24.36 -11.61 -18.70
C LEU A 276 -25.42 -11.30 -19.76
N ASP A 277 -25.08 -10.57 -20.82
CA ASP A 277 -26.00 -10.26 -21.92
C ASP A 277 -26.49 -11.55 -22.61
N THR A 278 -25.59 -12.51 -22.81
CA THR A 278 -25.90 -13.84 -23.35
C THR A 278 -26.88 -14.58 -22.43
N ILE A 279 -26.60 -14.63 -21.12
CA ILE A 279 -27.48 -15.27 -20.13
C ILE A 279 -28.87 -14.62 -20.10
N LEU A 280 -28.92 -13.29 -20.14
CA LEU A 280 -30.18 -12.54 -20.17
C LEU A 280 -31.00 -12.88 -21.42
N ASP A 281 -30.36 -13.07 -22.57
CA ASP A 281 -31.02 -13.45 -23.81
C ASP A 281 -31.48 -14.92 -23.79
N GLU A 282 -30.66 -15.84 -23.29
CA GLU A 282 -30.99 -17.26 -23.12
C GLU A 282 -32.20 -17.46 -22.20
N LEU A 283 -32.23 -16.78 -21.04
CA LEU A 283 -33.36 -16.81 -20.13
C LEU A 283 -34.66 -16.32 -20.80
N GLY A 284 -34.57 -15.38 -21.74
CA GLY A 284 -35.70 -14.74 -22.41
C GLY A 284 -36.14 -15.37 -23.73
N LYS A 285 -35.41 -16.38 -24.25
CA LYS A 285 -35.65 -16.99 -25.56
C LYS A 285 -36.97 -17.78 -25.60
N TYR A 286 -37.74 -17.57 -26.66
CA TYR A 286 -38.98 -18.32 -26.94
C TYR A 286 -38.76 -19.56 -27.81
N ASP A 287 -37.68 -19.54 -28.60
CA ASP A 287 -37.42 -20.53 -29.63
C ASP A 287 -36.26 -21.43 -29.19
N THR A 288 -36.52 -22.73 -29.16
CA THR A 288 -35.54 -23.77 -28.82
C THR A 288 -35.01 -24.47 -30.07
N SER A 289 -35.41 -24.05 -31.28
CA SER A 289 -34.99 -24.68 -32.54
C SER A 289 -33.50 -24.52 -32.85
N ASP A 290 -32.83 -23.58 -32.17
CA ASP A 290 -31.40 -23.34 -32.25
C ASP A 290 -30.57 -24.38 -31.46
N LEU A 291 -31.20 -25.23 -30.63
CA LEU A 291 -30.53 -26.20 -29.75
C LEU A 291 -31.02 -27.63 -30.01
N THR A 292 -30.11 -28.60 -29.88
CA THR A 292 -30.44 -30.03 -29.89
C THR A 292 -31.05 -30.48 -28.55
N GLU A 293 -31.72 -31.63 -28.55
CA GLU A 293 -32.27 -32.23 -27.31
C GLU A 293 -31.18 -32.54 -26.28
N GLU A 294 -29.94 -32.80 -26.72
CA GLU A 294 -28.79 -33.06 -25.84
C GLU A 294 -28.26 -31.76 -25.20
N GLU A 295 -28.23 -30.65 -25.96
CA GLU A 295 -27.83 -29.34 -25.46
C GLU A 295 -28.86 -28.78 -24.46
N LEU A 296 -30.16 -28.90 -24.75
CA LEU A 296 -31.23 -28.52 -23.82
C LEU A 296 -31.21 -29.31 -22.50
N ALA A 297 -30.62 -30.51 -22.50
CA ALA A 297 -30.48 -31.35 -21.32
C ALA A 297 -29.17 -31.11 -20.56
N SER A 298 -28.27 -30.26 -21.06
CA SER A 298 -26.98 -29.96 -20.43
C SER A 298 -27.14 -29.01 -19.24
N GLU A 299 -26.14 -28.97 -18.35
CA GLU A 299 -26.13 -27.99 -17.25
C GLU A 299 -26.00 -26.54 -17.74
N GLU A 300 -25.46 -26.34 -18.95
CA GLU A 300 -25.24 -25.03 -19.58
C GLU A 300 -26.58 -24.38 -19.96
N TYR A 301 -27.51 -25.12 -20.57
CA TYR A 301 -28.80 -24.59 -21.02
C TYR A 301 -29.97 -24.88 -20.08
N LYS A 302 -29.67 -25.22 -18.82
CA LYS A 302 -30.66 -25.66 -17.82
C LYS A 302 -31.85 -24.70 -17.66
N TYR A 303 -31.61 -23.39 -17.81
CA TYR A 303 -32.63 -22.34 -17.60
C TYR A 303 -33.08 -21.66 -18.91
N TYR A 304 -32.77 -22.25 -20.06
CA TYR A 304 -33.05 -21.65 -21.37
C TYR A 304 -34.56 -21.43 -21.59
N GLY A 305 -34.96 -20.18 -21.81
CA GLY A 305 -36.34 -19.78 -22.07
C GLY A 305 -37.26 -19.77 -20.85
N ASP A 306 -36.76 -20.01 -19.63
CA ASP A 306 -37.57 -20.08 -18.41
C ASP A 306 -38.24 -18.75 -18.04
N LEU A 307 -37.70 -17.63 -18.54
CA LEU A 307 -38.24 -16.28 -18.38
C LEU A 307 -38.79 -15.71 -19.69
N ALA A 308 -39.11 -16.55 -20.68
CA ALA A 308 -39.66 -16.12 -21.95
C ALA A 308 -40.91 -15.23 -21.76
N GLY A 309 -40.85 -14.02 -22.31
CA GLY A 309 -41.93 -13.04 -22.21
C GLY A 309 -41.96 -12.19 -20.94
N ASN A 310 -41.10 -12.49 -19.97
CA ASN A 310 -41.05 -11.76 -18.71
C ASN A 310 -40.65 -10.29 -18.95
N SER A 311 -41.48 -9.36 -18.47
CA SER A 311 -41.20 -7.93 -18.61
C SER A 311 -40.08 -7.46 -17.69
N LEU A 312 -39.89 -8.10 -16.53
CA LEU A 312 -38.84 -7.75 -15.59
C LEU A 312 -37.45 -8.03 -16.15
N LEU A 313 -37.27 -9.16 -16.84
CA LEU A 313 -36.03 -9.50 -17.53
C LEU A 313 -35.64 -8.40 -18.55
N ARG A 314 -36.61 -7.94 -19.34
CA ARG A 314 -36.41 -6.82 -20.29
C ARG A 314 -36.11 -5.50 -19.58
N SER A 315 -36.76 -5.22 -18.45
CA SER A 315 -36.47 -4.03 -17.63
C SER A 315 -35.05 -4.04 -17.07
N VAL A 316 -34.58 -5.20 -16.56
CA VAL A 316 -33.21 -5.36 -16.04
C VAL A 316 -32.19 -5.13 -17.16
N LYS A 317 -32.37 -5.78 -18.32
CA LYS A 317 -31.50 -5.58 -19.50
C LYS A 317 -31.45 -4.11 -19.93
N TYR A 318 -32.60 -3.42 -19.92
CA TYR A 318 -32.67 -1.99 -20.25
C TYR A 318 -31.94 -1.12 -19.21
N GLN A 319 -32.16 -1.32 -17.92
CA GLN A 319 -31.55 -0.51 -16.85
C GLN A 319 -30.02 -0.64 -16.85
N ILE A 320 -29.49 -1.87 -17.00
CA ILE A 320 -28.04 -2.12 -17.08
C ILE A 320 -27.45 -1.45 -18.34
N ARG A 321 -28.15 -1.51 -19.47
CA ARG A 321 -27.67 -0.87 -20.69
C ARG A 321 -27.75 0.65 -20.61
N GLU A 322 -28.81 1.18 -20.00
CA GLU A 322 -29.05 2.61 -19.85
C GLU A 322 -27.98 3.27 -18.98
N SER A 323 -27.59 2.64 -17.86
CA SER A 323 -26.56 3.15 -16.94
C SER A 323 -25.17 3.27 -17.57
N MET A 324 -24.92 2.55 -18.67
CA MET A 324 -23.67 2.62 -19.44
C MET A 324 -23.78 3.45 -20.72
N SER A 325 -24.97 4.00 -21.01
CA SER A 325 -25.24 4.69 -22.27
C SER A 325 -25.32 6.21 -22.11
N GLY A 326 -24.92 6.95 -23.15
CA GLY A 326 -24.96 8.41 -23.15
C GLY A 326 -23.73 9.05 -22.49
N ALA A 327 -23.59 10.37 -22.59
CA ALA A 327 -22.49 11.12 -21.97
C ALA A 327 -22.85 11.52 -20.54
N ILE A 328 -21.89 11.46 -19.62
CA ILE A 328 -22.06 11.95 -18.25
C ILE A 328 -21.84 13.46 -18.27
N SER A 329 -22.85 14.24 -17.90
CA SER A 329 -22.82 15.72 -17.99
C SER A 329 -21.67 16.36 -17.23
N GLN A 330 -21.25 15.76 -16.11
CA GLN A 330 -20.18 16.25 -15.24
C GLN A 330 -18.78 15.95 -15.82
N LEU A 331 -18.68 15.13 -16.87
CA LEU A 331 -17.45 14.93 -17.62
C LEU A 331 -17.30 15.92 -18.78
N ALA A 332 -18.30 16.78 -19.02
CA ALA A 332 -18.32 17.69 -20.15
C ALA A 332 -17.10 18.63 -20.14
N GLY A 333 -16.37 18.67 -21.26
CA GLY A 333 -15.14 19.47 -21.38
C GLY A 333 -13.87 18.75 -20.92
N GLY A 334 -13.97 17.56 -20.31
CA GLY A 334 -12.84 16.69 -20.00
C GLY A 334 -12.35 15.87 -21.20
N SER A 335 -11.24 15.15 -20.99
CA SER A 335 -10.56 14.32 -22.01
C SER A 335 -11.46 13.21 -22.58
N TYR A 336 -12.28 12.59 -21.74
CA TYR A 336 -13.21 11.51 -22.12
C TYR A 336 -14.60 11.82 -21.58
N GLN A 337 -15.61 11.76 -22.44
CA GLN A 337 -17.00 12.11 -22.09
C GLN A 337 -17.94 10.92 -22.23
N SER A 338 -17.51 9.87 -22.94
CA SER A 338 -18.27 8.65 -23.19
C SER A 338 -17.40 7.41 -23.33
N LEU A 339 -17.97 6.21 -23.09
CA LEU A 339 -17.31 4.92 -23.32
C LEU A 339 -16.69 4.80 -24.72
N ALA A 340 -17.31 5.41 -25.73
CA ALA A 340 -16.82 5.38 -27.11
C ALA A 340 -15.50 6.14 -27.32
N ASP A 341 -15.23 7.17 -26.49
CA ASP A 341 -14.00 7.97 -26.56
C ASP A 341 -12.76 7.14 -26.18
N ILE A 342 -12.94 6.14 -25.31
CA ILE A 342 -11.89 5.22 -24.86
C ILE A 342 -11.90 3.89 -25.62
N GLY A 343 -12.74 3.77 -26.65
CA GLY A 343 -12.81 2.59 -27.51
C GLY A 343 -13.81 1.51 -27.09
N ILE A 344 -14.66 1.75 -26.09
CA ILE A 344 -15.70 0.81 -25.67
C ILE A 344 -17.02 1.15 -26.37
N ASN A 345 -17.53 0.25 -27.21
CA ASN A 345 -18.72 0.51 -28.03
C ASN A 345 -19.79 -0.55 -27.85
N PHE A 346 -21.06 -0.13 -27.94
CA PHE A 346 -22.17 -1.06 -28.07
C PHE A 346 -22.34 -1.51 -29.52
N THR A 347 -22.39 -2.82 -29.73
CA THR A 347 -22.84 -3.41 -30.99
C THR A 347 -24.33 -3.16 -31.18
N ARG A 348 -24.84 -3.43 -32.40
CA ARG A 348 -26.28 -3.31 -32.70
C ARG A 348 -27.13 -4.22 -31.80
N ASP A 349 -26.58 -5.37 -31.42
CA ASP A 349 -27.30 -6.41 -30.69
C ASP A 349 -27.25 -6.19 -29.17
N GLY A 350 -26.35 -5.34 -28.68
CA GLY A 350 -26.28 -4.93 -27.27
C GLY A 350 -24.99 -5.33 -26.56
N ALA A 351 -24.20 -6.24 -27.13
CA ALA A 351 -22.88 -6.59 -26.62
C ALA A 351 -21.89 -5.41 -26.69
N LEU A 352 -20.91 -5.40 -25.79
CA LEU A 352 -19.79 -4.47 -25.77
C LEU A 352 -18.60 -4.98 -26.60
N GLU A 353 -17.91 -4.08 -27.28
CA GLU A 353 -16.69 -4.33 -28.03
C GLU A 353 -15.59 -3.33 -27.62
N VAL A 354 -14.36 -3.81 -27.49
CA VAL A 354 -13.17 -3.00 -27.13
C VAL A 354 -12.29 -2.77 -28.35
N ASP A 355 -12.06 -1.50 -28.70
CA ASP A 355 -10.97 -1.07 -29.55
C ASP A 355 -9.69 -0.91 -28.71
N SER A 356 -8.85 -1.95 -28.71
CA SER A 356 -7.64 -2.01 -27.88
C SER A 356 -6.68 -0.85 -28.15
N ALA A 357 -6.61 -0.33 -29.38
CA ALA A 357 -5.68 0.76 -29.71
C ALA A 357 -6.13 2.10 -29.11
N LYS A 358 -7.45 2.36 -29.10
CA LYS A 358 -8.02 3.52 -28.42
C LYS A 358 -7.89 3.39 -26.90
N LEU A 359 -8.14 2.20 -26.36
CA LEU A 359 -7.98 1.95 -24.93
C LEU A 359 -6.53 2.17 -24.48
N ASP A 360 -5.55 1.65 -25.23
CA ASP A 360 -4.12 1.86 -24.95
C ASP A 360 -3.72 3.34 -25.01
N THR A 361 -4.29 4.09 -25.95
CA THR A 361 -4.10 5.54 -26.03
C THR A 361 -4.68 6.24 -24.80
N ALA A 362 -5.87 5.86 -24.37
CA ALA A 362 -6.53 6.47 -23.21
C ALA A 362 -5.73 6.24 -21.92
N LEU A 363 -5.29 4.99 -21.71
CA LEU A 363 -4.51 4.55 -20.54
C LEU A 363 -3.17 5.29 -20.41
N SER A 364 -2.54 5.62 -21.53
CA SER A 364 -1.25 6.32 -21.56
C SER A 364 -1.36 7.85 -21.52
N THR A 365 -2.54 8.41 -21.84
CA THR A 365 -2.71 9.87 -21.96
C THR A 365 -3.24 10.50 -20.68
N ASP A 366 -4.29 9.94 -20.08
CA ASP A 366 -5.00 10.58 -18.95
C ASP A 366 -5.70 9.55 -18.05
N MET A 367 -4.94 8.92 -17.16
CA MET A 367 -5.46 7.92 -16.23
C MET A 367 -6.44 8.53 -15.21
N SER A 368 -6.31 9.82 -14.89
CA SER A 368 -7.22 10.50 -13.97
C SER A 368 -8.60 10.66 -14.59
N ALA A 369 -8.68 11.10 -15.85
CA ALA A 369 -9.95 11.17 -16.56
C ALA A 369 -10.59 9.78 -16.73
N LEU A 370 -9.78 8.72 -16.96
CA LEU A 370 -10.28 7.34 -16.96
C LEU A 370 -10.85 6.92 -15.60
N SER A 371 -10.18 7.27 -14.50
CA SER A 371 -10.67 7.02 -13.15
C SER A 371 -12.04 7.66 -12.94
N THR A 372 -12.17 8.95 -13.20
CA THR A 372 -13.42 9.70 -13.03
C THR A 372 -14.54 9.23 -13.97
N MET A 373 -14.18 8.59 -15.09
CA MET A 373 -15.13 8.04 -16.05
C MET A 373 -15.76 6.73 -15.58
N PHE A 374 -15.05 5.88 -14.83
CA PHE A 374 -15.58 4.63 -14.31
C PHE A 374 -16.01 4.72 -12.84
N ALA A 375 -15.21 5.38 -12.01
CA ALA A 375 -15.37 5.50 -10.58
C ALA A 375 -16.02 6.83 -10.18
N LYS A 376 -16.44 6.94 -8.91
CA LYS A 376 -16.70 8.24 -8.29
C LYS A 376 -15.38 9.00 -8.17
N GLY A 377 -15.35 10.25 -8.60
CA GLY A 377 -14.15 11.05 -8.56
C GLY A 377 -14.43 12.50 -8.90
N GLY A 378 -13.44 13.35 -8.66
CA GLY A 378 -13.53 14.75 -9.07
C GLY A 378 -12.31 15.21 -9.84
N THR A 379 -12.49 16.32 -10.53
CA THR A 379 -11.44 17.05 -11.23
C THR A 379 -11.47 18.51 -10.80
N SER A 380 -10.38 19.22 -11.05
CA SER A 380 -10.28 20.66 -10.84
C SER A 380 -9.81 21.31 -12.13
N ASP A 381 -10.33 22.51 -12.43
CA ASP A 381 -9.82 23.36 -13.52
C ASP A 381 -8.57 24.16 -13.10
N ASP A 382 -8.17 24.09 -11.83
CA ASP A 382 -6.93 24.64 -11.29
C ASP A 382 -5.84 23.56 -11.15
N ALA A 383 -4.73 23.72 -11.89
CA ALA A 383 -3.62 22.77 -11.93
C ALA A 383 -2.85 22.62 -10.61
N LEU A 384 -3.09 23.49 -9.61
CA LEU A 384 -2.50 23.41 -8.27
C LEU A 384 -3.50 22.87 -7.24
N VAL A 385 -4.64 22.33 -7.69
CA VAL A 385 -5.65 21.68 -6.85
C VAL A 385 -5.86 20.27 -7.36
N ASN A 386 -5.45 19.29 -6.56
CA ASN A 386 -5.64 17.87 -6.87
C ASN A 386 -6.84 17.35 -6.10
N VAL A 387 -7.85 16.82 -6.79
CA VAL A 387 -8.94 16.10 -6.11
C VAL A 387 -8.47 14.68 -5.84
N LEU A 388 -8.46 14.28 -4.58
CA LEU A 388 -7.89 13.00 -4.15
C LEU A 388 -8.96 11.90 -4.13
N SER A 389 -10.13 12.18 -3.53
CA SER A 389 -11.23 11.22 -3.45
C SER A 389 -12.54 11.89 -3.04
N GLY A 390 -13.63 11.11 -2.99
CA GLY A 390 -14.85 11.46 -2.26
C GLY A 390 -15.48 10.20 -1.67
N SER A 391 -16.40 10.38 -0.72
CA SER A 391 -17.14 9.26 -0.11
C SER A 391 -18.47 9.02 -0.82
N ASP A 392 -19.21 7.98 -0.42
CA ASP A 392 -20.58 7.76 -0.88
C ASP A 392 -21.56 8.88 -0.51
N LYS A 393 -21.14 9.82 0.34
CA LYS A 393 -21.91 11.01 0.71
C LYS A 393 -21.57 12.23 -0.14
N THR A 394 -20.50 12.17 -0.93
CA THR A 394 -20.15 13.25 -1.85
C THR A 394 -21.14 13.24 -3.00
N GLN A 395 -21.90 14.31 -3.14
CA GLN A 395 -22.86 14.47 -4.22
C GLN A 395 -22.15 14.90 -5.50
N THR A 396 -22.72 14.54 -6.64
CA THR A 396 -22.23 15.01 -7.94
C THR A 396 -22.58 16.48 -8.13
N GLY A 397 -21.63 17.26 -8.64
CA GLY A 397 -21.80 18.71 -8.79
C GLY A 397 -20.50 19.47 -8.94
N ASP A 398 -20.65 20.78 -9.18
CA ASP A 398 -19.57 21.71 -9.39
C ASP A 398 -19.45 22.65 -8.18
N TYR A 399 -18.25 22.72 -7.59
CA TYR A 399 -18.00 23.39 -6.32
C TYR A 399 -16.89 24.44 -6.47
N ALA A 400 -17.26 25.72 -6.41
CA ALA A 400 -16.30 26.81 -6.57
C ALA A 400 -15.39 26.94 -5.34
N LEU A 401 -14.06 26.90 -5.57
CA LEU A 401 -13.05 26.96 -4.54
C LEU A 401 -12.47 28.38 -4.42
N ASN A 402 -12.35 28.87 -3.18
CA ASN A 402 -11.66 30.11 -2.88
C ASN A 402 -10.74 29.92 -1.68
N ILE A 403 -9.46 30.26 -1.82
CA ILE A 403 -8.42 30.06 -0.80
C ILE A 403 -8.11 31.39 -0.12
N THR A 404 -8.18 31.44 1.21
CA THR A 404 -7.85 32.63 2.02
C THR A 404 -6.48 32.51 2.70
N GLN A 405 -5.97 31.30 2.89
CA GLN A 405 -4.65 31.01 3.45
C GLN A 405 -4.09 29.75 2.78
N LEU A 406 -2.81 29.76 2.42
CA LEU A 406 -2.12 28.57 1.92
C LEU A 406 -1.46 27.83 3.07
N ALA A 407 -1.21 26.54 2.86
CA ALA A 407 -0.38 25.81 3.79
C ALA A 407 1.09 26.23 3.64
N ASP A 408 1.78 26.44 4.76
CA ASP A 408 3.21 26.73 4.79
C ASP A 408 3.94 25.77 5.76
N ARG A 409 5.26 25.89 5.81
CA ARG A 409 6.14 25.10 6.66
C ARG A 409 6.71 26.00 7.73
N ALA A 410 6.86 25.48 8.94
CA ALA A 410 7.61 26.15 9.98
C ALA A 410 9.06 26.32 9.56
N THR A 411 9.53 27.57 9.57
CA THR A 411 10.87 27.94 9.17
C THR A 411 11.48 28.90 10.19
N VAL A 412 12.56 28.45 10.82
CA VAL A 412 13.38 29.32 11.70
C VAL A 412 14.68 29.67 11.00
N THR A 413 15.11 30.92 11.12
CA THR A 413 16.39 31.39 10.59
C THR A 413 17.24 31.92 11.74
N GLY A 414 18.49 31.47 11.80
CA GLY A 414 19.47 31.97 12.75
C GLY A 414 19.87 33.42 12.47
N GLY A 415 20.64 34.01 13.37
CA GLY A 415 21.33 35.26 13.12
C GLY A 415 22.48 35.09 12.12
N ALA A 416 23.22 36.18 11.89
CA ALA A 416 24.39 36.16 11.03
C ALA A 416 25.49 35.26 11.63
N VAL A 417 26.13 34.47 10.77
CA VAL A 417 27.31 33.65 11.12
C VAL A 417 28.48 34.58 11.49
N THR A 418 29.19 34.27 12.59
CA THR A 418 30.26 35.13 13.14
C THR A 418 31.60 34.44 13.36
N GLY A 419 31.68 33.11 13.19
CA GLY A 419 32.88 32.31 13.48
C GLY A 419 33.67 31.82 12.26
N LEU A 420 33.54 32.49 11.11
CA LEU A 420 34.30 32.11 9.90
C LEU A 420 35.80 32.36 10.10
N THR A 421 36.63 31.44 9.61
CA THR A 421 38.09 31.61 9.57
C THR A 421 38.45 32.81 8.73
N THR A 422 39.51 33.51 9.12
CA THR A 422 40.03 34.64 8.33
C THR A 422 40.62 34.20 7.00
N ASP A 423 41.19 33.00 6.96
CA ASP A 423 41.84 32.42 5.78
C ASP A 423 40.95 31.34 5.15
N GLU A 424 41.02 31.23 3.82
CA GLU A 424 40.40 30.14 3.06
C GLU A 424 41.20 28.85 3.20
N GLN A 425 40.50 27.73 3.35
CA GLN A 425 41.07 26.40 3.52
C GLN A 425 40.45 25.44 2.51
N VAL A 426 41.26 24.52 1.99
CA VAL A 426 40.77 23.40 1.19
C VAL A 426 40.55 22.22 2.13
N ALA A 427 39.29 21.80 2.26
CA ALA A 427 38.92 20.59 2.98
C ALA A 427 38.65 19.47 1.97
N GLY A 428 39.28 18.30 2.17
CA GLY A 428 38.92 17.09 1.44
C GLY A 428 37.63 16.46 1.96
N ASP A 429 37.09 15.52 1.20
CA ASP A 429 35.98 14.67 1.63
C ASP A 429 36.38 13.85 2.86
N ARG A 430 35.40 13.55 3.72
CA ARG A 430 35.60 12.69 4.89
C ARG A 430 36.01 11.30 4.42
N ILE A 431 37.12 10.80 4.95
CA ILE A 431 37.62 9.45 4.68
C ILE A 431 36.91 8.48 5.60
N SER A 432 36.03 7.66 5.03
CA SER A 432 35.25 6.63 5.74
C SER A 432 36.08 5.39 6.14
N ASP A 433 37.32 5.29 5.68
CA ASP A 433 38.25 4.23 6.08
C ASP A 433 38.79 4.49 7.50
N LEU A 434 38.23 3.78 8.48
CA LEU A 434 38.60 3.83 9.90
C LEU A 434 39.96 3.17 10.19
N THR A 435 40.60 2.51 9.21
CA THR A 435 41.94 1.97 9.44
C THR A 435 42.94 3.11 9.62
N SER A 436 43.86 2.97 10.58
CA SER A 436 44.90 3.99 10.79
C SER A 436 45.82 4.13 9.58
N ALA A 437 46.00 3.03 8.83
CA ALA A 437 46.85 2.98 7.65
C ALA A 437 46.18 3.62 6.43
N LEU A 438 46.95 4.32 5.60
CA LEU A 438 46.43 4.93 4.38
C LEU A 438 47.50 4.91 3.27
N THR A 439 47.08 4.62 2.04
CA THR A 439 47.98 4.45 0.89
C THR A 439 47.93 5.65 -0.04
N ILE A 440 49.10 6.19 -0.37
CA ILE A 440 49.30 7.13 -1.49
C ILE A 440 49.59 6.31 -2.76
N ASP A 441 48.77 6.47 -3.80
CA ASP A 441 48.97 5.78 -5.09
C ASP A 441 50.19 6.34 -5.84
N ALA A 442 50.84 5.51 -6.66
CA ALA A 442 51.95 5.95 -7.51
C ALA A 442 51.54 6.99 -8.56
N SER A 443 50.26 7.05 -8.91
CA SER A 443 49.65 8.03 -9.82
C SER A 443 49.16 9.31 -9.10
N ALA A 444 49.25 9.35 -7.76
CA ALA A 444 48.70 10.43 -6.96
C ALA A 444 49.42 11.77 -7.26
N SER A 445 48.64 12.76 -7.70
CA SER A 445 49.11 14.13 -7.92
C SER A 445 47.96 15.13 -7.87
N PHE A 446 48.26 16.39 -7.60
CA PHE A 446 47.28 17.48 -7.65
C PHE A 446 47.93 18.80 -8.02
N ASP A 447 47.20 19.68 -8.69
CA ASP A 447 47.64 21.05 -8.97
C ASP A 447 47.17 21.98 -7.85
N LEU A 448 48.11 22.51 -7.07
CA LEU A 448 47.83 23.44 -6.00
C LEU A 448 47.98 24.86 -6.52
N ASN A 449 46.94 25.67 -6.38
CA ASN A 449 46.93 27.10 -6.67
C ASN A 449 47.02 27.88 -5.36
N VAL A 450 48.06 28.70 -5.20
CA VAL A 450 48.20 29.62 -4.07
C VAL A 450 48.25 31.03 -4.62
N ASN A 451 47.19 31.81 -4.40
CA ASN A 451 47.07 33.21 -4.80
C ASN A 451 47.45 33.45 -6.29
N GLY A 452 46.96 32.58 -7.18
CA GLY A 452 47.18 32.63 -8.62
C GLY A 452 48.46 31.93 -9.11
N THR A 453 49.29 31.40 -8.22
CA THR A 453 50.47 30.59 -8.59
C THR A 453 50.12 29.11 -8.51
N VAL A 454 50.09 28.43 -9.66
CA VAL A 454 49.76 27.00 -9.76
C VAL A 454 51.03 26.17 -9.88
N ASN A 455 51.21 25.18 -8.99
CA ASN A 455 52.26 24.16 -9.11
C ASN A 455 51.67 22.76 -8.97
N THR A 456 52.15 21.83 -9.79
CA THR A 456 51.81 20.41 -9.68
C THR A 456 52.59 19.76 -8.54
N ILE A 457 51.89 19.18 -7.58
CA ILE A 457 52.43 18.38 -6.49
C ILE A 457 52.35 16.92 -6.92
N ASN A 458 53.51 16.32 -7.25
CA ASN A 458 53.61 14.92 -7.64
C ASN A 458 53.99 14.06 -6.43
N LEU A 459 53.18 13.06 -6.09
CA LEU A 459 53.40 12.21 -4.92
C LEU A 459 54.06 10.86 -5.24
N ALA A 460 54.43 10.59 -6.50
CA ALA A 460 54.99 9.31 -6.92
C ALA A 460 56.27 8.91 -6.12
N SER A 461 57.09 9.88 -5.70
CA SER A 461 58.30 9.61 -4.91
C SER A 461 58.02 9.24 -3.46
N VAL A 462 56.80 9.46 -2.98
CA VAL A 462 56.33 9.14 -1.61
C VAL A 462 55.19 8.11 -1.64
N ALA A 463 54.96 7.45 -2.78
CA ALA A 463 53.90 6.46 -2.94
C ALA A 463 54.22 5.18 -2.14
N GLN A 464 53.43 4.93 -1.10
CA GLN A 464 53.47 3.75 -0.25
C GLN A 464 52.24 3.72 0.69
N THR A 465 52.08 2.63 1.42
CA THR A 465 51.15 2.56 2.56
C THR A 465 51.83 3.10 3.81
N TYR A 466 51.21 4.09 4.45
CA TYR A 466 51.64 4.66 5.72
C TYR A 466 50.85 4.06 6.87
N ALA A 467 51.42 4.02 8.08
CA ALA A 467 50.77 3.43 9.24
C ALA A 467 49.73 4.37 9.87
N THR A 468 49.92 5.68 9.70
CA THR A 468 49.01 6.70 10.21
C THR A 468 48.70 7.75 9.14
N LYS A 469 47.55 8.40 9.26
CA LYS A 469 47.15 9.51 8.39
C LYS A 469 48.00 10.78 8.63
N ASP A 470 48.56 10.94 9.82
CA ASP A 470 49.54 12.00 10.12
C ASP A 470 50.86 11.81 9.35
N GLU A 471 51.30 10.56 9.18
CA GLU A 471 52.46 10.25 8.33
C GLU A 471 52.18 10.58 6.85
N VAL A 472 50.95 10.34 6.37
CA VAL A 472 50.52 10.76 5.03
C VAL A 472 50.57 12.28 4.89
N ALA A 473 50.00 13.02 5.85
CA ALA A 473 50.04 14.48 5.85
C ALA A 473 51.50 14.98 5.81
N THR A 474 52.38 14.39 6.62
CA THR A 474 53.81 14.73 6.65
C THR A 474 54.50 14.45 5.30
N ALA A 475 54.18 13.33 4.65
CA ALA A 475 54.74 12.99 3.34
C ALA A 475 54.31 13.97 2.25
N ILE A 476 53.03 14.35 2.22
CA ILE A 476 52.48 15.33 1.29
C ILE A 476 53.05 16.72 1.58
N GLN A 477 53.17 17.11 2.87
CA GLN A 477 53.77 18.37 3.29
C GLN A 477 55.18 18.55 2.72
N GLY A 478 56.00 17.49 2.74
CA GLY A 478 57.34 17.54 2.17
C GLY A 478 57.36 17.86 0.66
N GLN A 479 56.36 17.39 -0.09
CA GLN A 479 56.23 17.70 -1.52
C GLN A 479 55.71 19.13 -1.75
N ILE A 480 54.77 19.60 -0.91
CA ILE A 480 54.27 20.98 -0.93
C ILE A 480 55.40 21.98 -0.62
N ASP A 481 56.17 21.73 0.44
CA ASP A 481 57.30 22.58 0.85
C ASP A 481 58.40 22.63 -0.22
N ALA A 482 58.61 21.53 -0.97
CA ALA A 482 59.55 21.50 -2.08
C ALA A 482 59.08 22.37 -3.27
N ALA A 483 57.78 22.49 -3.49
CA ALA A 483 57.20 23.26 -4.59
C ALA A 483 57.03 24.76 -4.27
N PHE A 484 56.60 25.10 -3.05
CA PHE A 484 56.27 26.48 -2.66
C PHE A 484 57.25 27.10 -1.66
N GLY A 485 58.08 26.29 -1.01
CA GLY A 485 58.90 26.71 0.14
C GLY A 485 58.21 26.40 1.47
N ALA A 486 59.02 26.10 2.49
CA ALA A 486 58.53 25.72 3.80
C ALA A 486 57.68 26.82 4.44
N GLY A 487 56.48 26.44 4.92
CA GLY A 487 55.58 27.33 5.65
C GLY A 487 54.71 28.23 4.77
N VAL A 488 54.56 27.92 3.47
CA VAL A 488 53.62 28.64 2.58
C VAL A 488 52.22 28.03 2.63
N VAL A 489 52.11 26.69 2.55
CA VAL A 489 50.87 25.94 2.74
C VAL A 489 51.15 24.80 3.70
N ALA A 490 50.24 24.57 4.64
CA ALA A 490 50.26 23.44 5.56
C ALA A 490 49.17 22.44 5.17
N ILE A 491 49.50 21.15 5.17
CA ILE A 491 48.52 20.06 5.12
C ILE A 491 48.49 19.34 6.48
N SER A 492 47.29 19.08 6.98
CA SER A 492 47.07 18.33 8.21
C SER A 492 45.93 17.34 8.05
N TYR A 493 45.96 16.26 8.82
CA TYR A 493 44.80 15.40 8.97
C TYR A 493 44.00 15.84 10.20
N ASP A 494 42.76 16.27 10.00
CA ASP A 494 41.83 16.52 11.10
C ASP A 494 41.18 15.19 11.48
N SER A 495 41.58 14.65 12.62
CA SER A 495 41.07 13.37 13.12
C SER A 495 39.65 13.46 13.69
N ALA A 496 39.15 14.65 14.04
CA ALA A 496 37.77 14.86 14.46
C ALA A 496 36.83 14.90 13.25
N GLN A 497 37.29 15.48 12.14
CA GLN A 497 36.52 15.55 10.88
C GLN A 497 36.83 14.39 9.91
N SER A 498 37.82 13.56 10.22
CA SER A 498 38.32 12.45 9.42
C SER A 498 38.72 12.84 7.98
N ARG A 499 39.39 13.99 7.79
CA ARG A 499 39.77 14.49 6.45
C ARG A 499 41.14 15.16 6.45
N PHE A 500 41.71 15.33 5.27
CA PHE A 500 42.89 16.19 5.08
C PHE A 500 42.45 17.62 4.77
N GLU A 501 43.16 18.58 5.34
CA GLU A 501 42.93 20.01 5.15
C GLU A 501 44.22 20.68 4.70
N LEU A 502 44.13 21.57 3.71
CA LEU A 502 45.22 22.44 3.31
C LEU A 502 44.88 23.88 3.68
N ASN A 503 45.81 24.53 4.36
CA ASN A 503 45.69 25.93 4.76
C ASN A 503 46.90 26.72 4.28
N ALA A 504 46.65 27.85 3.63
CA ALA A 504 47.70 28.80 3.33
C ALA A 504 48.16 29.51 4.62
N ALA A 505 49.45 29.81 4.72
CA ALA A 505 49.95 30.60 5.84
C ALA A 505 49.38 32.03 5.80
N ALA A 506 49.24 32.64 6.98
CA ALA A 506 48.65 33.96 7.13
C ALA A 506 49.26 34.99 6.15
N GLY A 507 48.41 35.64 5.36
CA GLY A 507 48.81 36.65 4.39
C GLY A 507 49.25 36.12 3.01
N GLN A 508 49.19 34.82 2.76
CA GLN A 508 49.52 34.24 1.44
C GLN A 508 48.36 34.32 0.42
N GLY A 509 47.12 34.53 0.87
CA GLY A 509 45.93 34.65 0.01
C GLY A 509 45.13 33.35 -0.09
N THR A 510 44.41 33.16 -1.19
CA THR A 510 43.53 32.00 -1.42
C THR A 510 44.35 30.74 -1.72
N VAL A 511 43.80 29.57 -1.38
CA VAL A 511 44.36 28.26 -1.71
C VAL A 511 43.28 27.39 -2.35
N ASP A 512 43.57 26.81 -3.51
CA ASP A 512 42.66 25.91 -4.23
C ASP A 512 43.42 24.70 -4.78
N ILE A 513 42.73 23.57 -4.94
CA ILE A 513 43.19 22.46 -5.77
C ILE A 513 42.50 22.56 -7.13
N ALA A 514 43.29 22.87 -8.16
CA ALA A 514 42.82 23.08 -9.53
C ALA A 514 42.69 21.79 -10.35
N SER A 515 43.33 20.71 -9.93
CA SER A 515 43.17 19.37 -10.50
C SER A 515 43.60 18.31 -9.50
N THR A 516 42.99 17.12 -9.55
CA THR A 516 43.43 15.94 -8.79
C THR A 516 43.58 14.74 -9.72
N THR A 517 44.47 13.82 -9.40
CA THR A 517 44.60 12.51 -10.06
C THR A 517 45.07 11.50 -9.03
N GLY A 518 44.35 10.38 -8.89
CA GLY A 518 44.75 9.30 -7.97
C GLY A 518 44.72 9.67 -6.48
N MET A 519 44.01 10.73 -6.10
CA MET A 519 43.97 11.25 -4.72
C MET A 519 42.74 10.84 -3.91
N SER A 520 41.88 9.95 -4.44
CA SER A 520 40.63 9.54 -3.80
C SER A 520 40.81 8.93 -2.41
N ASN A 521 41.92 8.21 -2.19
CA ASN A 521 42.25 7.65 -0.87
C ASN A 521 42.46 8.73 0.20
N GLN A 522 42.90 9.93 -0.19
CA GLN A 522 43.13 11.05 0.71
C GLN A 522 41.90 11.96 0.83
N GLY A 523 40.74 11.53 0.35
CA GLY A 523 39.52 12.34 0.37
C GLY A 523 39.49 13.41 -0.72
N PHE A 524 40.37 13.38 -1.71
CA PHE A 524 40.33 14.30 -2.84
C PHE A 524 39.90 13.55 -4.12
N GLY A 525 38.64 13.12 -4.15
CA GLY A 525 38.03 12.40 -5.27
C GLY A 525 37.45 13.30 -6.37
N ALA A 526 37.10 14.55 -6.04
CA ALA A 526 36.60 15.52 -7.01
C ALA A 526 37.74 16.11 -7.85
N ALA A 527 37.40 16.58 -9.06
CA ALA A 527 38.39 17.15 -9.98
C ALA A 527 39.03 18.44 -9.44
N THR A 528 38.29 19.22 -8.64
CA THR A 528 38.75 20.51 -8.08
C THR A 528 38.21 20.70 -6.67
N TYR A 529 38.97 21.39 -5.83
CA TYR A 529 38.52 21.84 -4.51
C TYR A 529 38.85 23.33 -4.35
N ALA A 530 37.83 24.15 -4.14
CA ALA A 530 38.01 25.58 -3.88
C ALA A 530 38.32 25.81 -2.39
N GLY A 531 39.17 26.79 -2.11
CA GLY A 531 39.37 27.31 -0.76
C GLY A 531 38.09 27.94 -0.24
N GLN A 532 37.70 27.59 0.98
CA GLN A 532 36.53 28.15 1.64
C GLN A 532 36.89 28.62 3.05
N GLN A 533 36.25 29.69 3.50
CA GLN A 533 36.27 30.02 4.92
C GLN A 533 35.48 28.97 5.68
N LEU A 534 36.08 28.39 6.72
CA LEU A 534 35.43 27.41 7.55
C LEU A 534 34.82 28.08 8.77
N LEU A 535 33.65 27.62 9.20
CA LEU A 535 33.04 28.02 10.45
C LEU A 535 33.62 27.19 11.59
N ASP A 536 34.23 27.85 12.57
CA ASP A 536 34.81 27.21 13.76
C ASP A 536 33.80 27.20 14.92
N LEU A 537 33.31 26.02 15.31
CA LEU A 537 32.43 25.83 16.45
C LEU A 537 33.19 25.75 17.80
N GLY A 538 34.51 25.90 17.78
CA GLY A 538 35.36 25.84 18.96
C GLY A 538 35.78 24.41 19.32
N ALA A 539 36.28 24.25 20.55
CA ALA A 539 36.89 23.00 21.04
C ALA A 539 35.97 22.16 21.94
N THR A 540 34.72 22.58 22.14
CA THR A 540 33.74 21.87 22.97
C THR A 540 32.47 21.72 22.17
N ASP A 541 31.88 20.53 22.21
CA ASP A 541 30.67 20.24 21.44
C ASP A 541 29.58 21.28 21.71
N ALA A 542 28.89 21.63 20.63
CA ALA A 542 27.74 22.51 20.69
C ALA A 542 26.49 21.70 20.99
N THR A 543 25.64 22.25 21.86
CA THR A 543 24.37 21.59 22.24
C THR A 543 23.22 22.57 22.15
N PHE A 544 22.06 22.06 21.78
CA PHE A 544 20.80 22.79 21.81
C PHE A 544 19.64 21.81 21.89
N ASN A 545 18.48 22.27 22.33
CA ASN A 545 17.28 21.48 22.34
C ASN A 545 16.51 21.68 21.04
N VAL A 546 15.93 20.60 20.53
CA VAL A 546 15.06 20.58 19.35
C VAL A 546 13.69 20.12 19.76
N LYS A 547 12.67 20.73 19.16
CA LYS A 547 11.31 20.22 19.14
C LYS A 547 10.77 20.45 17.73
N ILE A 548 10.68 19.36 16.96
CA ILE A 548 10.24 19.40 15.57
C ILE A 548 8.87 18.73 15.49
N ASP A 549 7.90 19.45 14.94
CA ASP A 549 6.51 19.03 14.84
C ASP A 549 5.96 18.55 16.22
N GLU A 550 5.48 17.31 16.29
CA GLU A 550 4.94 16.66 17.49
C GLU A 550 6.02 15.94 18.34
N SER A 551 7.31 16.13 18.06
CA SER A 551 8.38 15.54 18.87
C SER A 551 8.36 16.09 20.29
N THR A 552 8.89 15.33 21.25
CA THR A 552 9.24 15.89 22.56
C THR A 552 10.50 16.74 22.43
N THR A 553 10.63 17.74 23.31
CA THR A 553 11.86 18.54 23.39
C THR A 553 13.02 17.67 23.86
N SER A 554 14.08 17.62 23.07
CA SER A 554 15.25 16.78 23.35
C SER A 554 16.54 17.49 22.95
N ALA A 555 17.65 17.17 23.63
CA ALA A 555 18.93 17.76 23.31
C ALA A 555 19.55 17.08 22.08
N VAL A 556 20.20 17.87 21.24
CA VAL A 556 21.10 17.42 20.18
C VAL A 556 22.49 17.98 20.42
N THR A 557 23.49 17.24 19.93
CA THR A 557 24.90 17.60 20.05
C THR A 557 25.49 17.65 18.65
N VAL A 558 26.11 18.78 18.31
CA VAL A 558 26.96 18.94 17.14
C VAL A 558 28.40 18.95 17.63
N THR A 559 29.20 18.00 17.13
CA THR A 559 30.60 17.87 17.53
C THR A 559 31.38 19.16 17.26
N ALA A 560 32.31 19.48 18.16
CA ALA A 560 33.26 20.56 17.96
C ALA A 560 34.10 20.35 16.69
N GLY A 561 34.40 21.44 15.99
CA GLY A 561 35.26 21.40 14.81
C GLY A 561 35.05 22.56 13.86
N ARG A 562 35.72 22.46 12.70
CA ARG A 562 35.60 23.39 11.60
C ARG A 562 34.76 22.78 10.49
N TYR A 563 33.84 23.57 9.94
CA TYR A 563 32.89 23.11 8.94
C TYR A 563 32.82 24.10 7.79
N THR A 564 32.67 23.63 6.55
CA THR A 564 32.07 24.49 5.53
C THR A 564 30.62 24.78 5.92
N MET A 565 30.01 25.83 5.37
CA MET A 565 28.59 26.09 5.66
C MET A 565 27.69 24.93 5.20
N ASP A 566 27.97 24.35 4.02
CA ASP A 566 27.24 23.18 3.53
C ASP A 566 27.40 21.97 4.46
N GLU A 567 28.62 21.72 4.95
CA GLU A 567 28.89 20.63 5.89
C GLU A 567 28.16 20.84 7.22
N LEU A 568 28.14 22.07 7.76
CA LEU A 568 27.41 22.34 8.98
C LEU A 568 25.90 22.20 8.77
N ALA A 569 25.35 22.70 7.65
CA ALA A 569 23.93 22.53 7.34
C ALA A 569 23.56 21.04 7.29
N LEU A 570 24.35 20.22 6.59
CA LEU A 570 24.17 18.77 6.55
C LEU A 570 24.31 18.12 7.93
N THR A 571 25.31 18.55 8.72
CA THR A 571 25.51 18.04 10.08
C THR A 571 24.33 18.40 10.98
N MET A 572 23.81 19.63 10.89
CA MET A 572 22.63 20.06 11.63
C MET A 572 21.40 19.26 11.22
N ALA A 573 21.11 19.15 9.91
CA ALA A 573 19.99 18.36 9.41
C ALA A 573 20.10 16.91 9.90
N SER A 574 21.27 16.29 9.74
CA SER A 574 21.52 14.91 10.18
C SER A 574 21.37 14.74 11.68
N THR A 575 21.95 15.60 12.51
CA THR A 575 21.88 15.50 13.98
C THR A 575 20.45 15.72 14.50
N ILE A 576 19.70 16.64 13.92
CA ILE A 576 18.28 16.86 14.24
C ILE A 576 17.44 15.66 13.80
N ASN A 577 17.56 15.24 12.54
CA ASN A 577 16.76 14.16 11.97
C ASN A 577 17.14 12.80 12.54
N ASN A 578 18.35 12.63 13.08
CA ASN A 578 18.77 11.41 13.77
C ASN A 578 18.48 11.40 15.27
N ASN A 579 17.92 12.47 15.83
CA ASN A 579 17.46 12.47 17.21
C ASN A 579 16.32 11.44 17.40
N ALA A 580 16.38 10.68 18.50
CA ALA A 580 15.45 9.58 18.74
C ALA A 580 13.98 10.05 18.83
N ASP A 581 13.72 11.19 19.45
CA ASP A 581 12.36 11.72 19.62
C ASP A 581 11.81 12.32 18.32
N VAL A 582 12.68 12.98 17.54
CA VAL A 582 12.35 13.47 16.19
C VAL A 582 12.00 12.30 15.27
N LYS A 583 12.85 11.26 15.21
CA LYS A 583 12.58 10.03 14.44
C LYS A 583 11.33 9.30 14.89
N ALA A 584 11.11 9.16 16.20
CA ALA A 584 9.92 8.50 16.72
C ALA A 584 8.62 9.22 16.32
N SER A 585 8.66 10.54 16.15
CA SER A 585 7.53 11.34 15.64
C SER A 585 7.41 11.34 14.11
N GLY A 586 8.38 10.73 13.39
CA GLY A 586 8.51 10.76 11.94
C GLY A 586 8.76 12.15 11.36
N ALA A 587 9.17 13.11 12.19
CA ALA A 587 9.44 14.48 11.78
C ALA A 587 10.83 14.58 11.14
N GLU A 588 10.99 15.54 10.24
CA GLU A 588 12.25 15.78 9.55
C GLU A 588 12.39 17.28 9.26
N VAL A 589 13.63 17.77 9.25
CA VAL A 589 13.97 19.12 8.81
C VAL A 589 14.97 19.10 7.66
N SER A 590 14.88 20.13 6.84
CA SER A 590 15.97 20.55 5.96
C SER A 590 16.70 21.73 6.61
N VAL A 591 18.01 21.79 6.41
CA VAL A 591 18.83 22.94 6.81
C VAL A 591 19.52 23.48 5.57
N THR A 592 19.38 24.78 5.35
CA THR A 592 19.97 25.50 4.22
C THR A 592 20.68 26.74 4.72
N HIS A 593 21.48 27.40 3.88
CA HIS A 593 22.04 28.70 4.20
C HIS A 593 22.08 29.60 2.96
N ASP A 594 22.05 30.92 3.19
CA ASP A 594 22.21 31.93 2.13
C ASP A 594 23.65 32.49 2.06
N GLY A 595 24.57 31.89 2.82
CA GLY A 595 25.95 32.35 3.00
C GLY A 595 26.13 33.33 4.16
N SER A 596 25.04 33.78 4.78
CA SER A 596 25.05 34.67 5.94
C SER A 596 24.37 34.09 7.17
N ALA A 597 23.32 33.27 6.99
CA ALA A 597 22.58 32.63 8.07
C ALA A 597 22.13 31.21 7.68
N PHE A 598 21.91 30.37 8.69
CA PHE A 598 21.30 29.05 8.53
C PHE A 598 19.80 29.13 8.72
N THR A 599 19.06 28.43 7.86
CA THR A 599 17.60 28.31 7.90
C THR A 599 17.22 26.85 8.07
N VAL A 600 16.46 26.55 9.12
CA VAL A 600 15.93 25.22 9.42
C VAL A 600 14.44 25.22 9.10
N THR A 601 14.01 24.29 8.26
CA THR A 601 12.62 24.20 7.78
C THR A 601 12.10 22.79 7.95
N SER A 602 10.95 22.62 8.62
CA SER A 602 10.28 21.32 8.70
C SER A 602 9.89 20.83 7.30
N THR A 603 9.97 19.52 7.06
CA THR A 603 9.56 18.94 5.78
C THR A 603 8.04 18.83 5.65
N ARG A 604 7.29 19.01 6.75
CA ARG A 604 5.82 18.95 6.77
C ARG A 604 5.21 20.33 6.56
N PHE A 605 4.05 20.34 5.91
CA PHE A 605 3.21 21.54 5.76
C PHE A 605 2.10 21.56 6.80
N GLY A 606 1.62 22.74 7.16
CA GLY A 606 0.43 22.89 7.99
C GLY A 606 0.69 23.18 9.45
N GLY A 607 -0.39 23.14 10.24
CA GLY A 607 -0.38 23.34 11.69
C GLY A 607 0.38 22.27 12.49
N PHE A 608 0.75 21.15 11.86
CA PHE A 608 1.65 20.15 12.46
C PHE A 608 3.13 20.49 12.25
N SER A 609 3.43 21.38 11.30
CA SER A 609 4.77 21.85 11.07
C SER A 609 5.18 22.76 12.21
N ASN A 610 6.17 22.37 13.01
CA ASN A 610 6.70 23.20 14.09
C ASN A 610 8.22 23.06 14.12
N VAL A 611 8.94 24.17 14.25
CA VAL A 611 10.38 24.14 14.47
C VAL A 611 10.68 25.02 15.66
N GLU A 612 11.11 24.41 16.76
CA GLU A 612 11.55 25.10 17.96
C GLU A 612 12.97 24.64 18.31
N LEU A 613 13.91 25.59 18.32
CA LEU A 613 15.30 25.39 18.68
C LEU A 613 15.65 26.29 19.85
N THR A 614 16.06 25.71 20.97
CA THR A 614 16.24 26.45 22.23
C THR A 614 17.50 26.05 22.98
N GLY A 615 17.93 26.86 23.95
CA GLY A 615 18.94 26.46 24.92
C GLY A 615 20.33 26.23 24.33
N PHE A 616 20.72 27.03 23.34
CA PHE A 616 22.02 26.92 22.66
C PHE A 616 23.21 27.11 23.60
N ALA A 617 24.18 26.18 23.53
CA ALA A 617 25.49 26.26 24.15
C ALA A 617 26.58 26.02 23.09
N ASN A 618 27.63 26.85 23.09
CA ASN A 618 28.74 26.83 22.13
C ASN A 618 28.34 26.92 20.63
N PHE A 619 27.13 27.37 20.31
CA PHE A 619 26.63 27.42 18.92
C PHE A 619 26.45 28.83 18.34
N ALA A 620 26.92 29.86 19.06
CA ALA A 620 26.79 31.26 18.65
C ALA A 620 27.48 31.59 17.32
N ALA A 621 28.57 30.87 16.98
CA ALA A 621 29.30 31.03 15.73
C ALA A 621 28.39 30.78 14.51
N ALA A 622 27.48 29.82 14.60
CA ALA A 622 26.48 29.48 13.57
C ALA A 622 25.29 30.44 13.53
N GLY A 623 25.30 31.52 14.34
CA GLY A 623 24.23 32.52 14.36
C GLY A 623 23.09 32.21 15.31
N PHE A 624 23.10 31.10 16.04
CA PHE A 624 22.06 30.75 17.00
C PHE A 624 22.44 31.16 18.43
N THR A 625 21.91 32.30 18.87
CA THR A 625 22.21 32.87 20.21
C THR A 625 20.98 32.99 21.12
N THR A 626 19.79 32.84 20.56
CA THR A 626 18.50 32.95 21.25
C THR A 626 17.56 31.89 20.74
N ASP A 627 16.60 31.51 21.56
CA ASP A 627 15.53 30.60 21.19
C ASP A 627 14.81 31.10 19.93
N VAL A 628 14.63 30.21 18.95
CA VAL A 628 13.91 30.48 17.71
C VAL A 628 12.80 29.46 17.56
N LEU A 629 11.60 29.95 17.26
CA LEU A 629 10.42 29.12 17.08
C LEU A 629 9.54 29.65 15.96
N ASP A 630 8.97 28.75 15.18
CA ASP A 630 7.98 29.04 14.16
C ASP A 630 7.01 27.85 14.03
N ALA A 631 5.79 28.13 13.61
CA ALA A 631 4.75 27.13 13.39
C ALA A 631 4.09 27.37 12.04
N GLY A 632 3.92 26.30 11.27
CA GLY A 632 3.23 26.35 10.00
C GLY A 632 1.72 26.50 10.17
N GLN A 633 1.07 26.80 9.06
CA GLN A 633 -0.33 27.15 8.95
C GLN A 633 -0.99 26.23 7.94
N ASN A 634 -2.24 25.83 8.20
CA ASN A 634 -3.02 25.01 7.28
C ASN A 634 -3.60 25.85 6.13
N VAL A 635 -3.97 25.18 5.04
CA VAL A 635 -4.83 25.76 4.02
C VAL A 635 -6.17 26.17 4.64
N ASP A 636 -6.68 27.34 4.26
CA ASP A 636 -8.00 27.82 4.64
C ASP A 636 -8.67 28.51 3.45
N GLY A 637 -10.00 28.58 3.49
CA GLY A 637 -10.81 29.07 2.40
C GLY A 637 -12.26 28.65 2.51
N THR A 638 -12.96 28.69 1.37
CA THR A 638 -14.35 28.27 1.27
C THR A 638 -14.60 27.47 0.00
N LEU A 639 -15.46 26.46 0.11
CA LEU A 639 -16.03 25.73 -1.00
C LEU A 639 -17.51 26.11 -1.13
N THR A 640 -17.92 26.60 -2.29
CA THR A 640 -19.29 27.07 -2.53
C THR A 640 -20.09 26.00 -3.27
N THR A 641 -21.22 25.62 -2.66
CA THR A 641 -22.17 24.60 -3.12
C THR A 641 -23.54 25.25 -3.41
N ALA A 642 -24.52 24.48 -3.89
CA ALA A 642 -25.88 25.00 -4.06
C ALA A 642 -26.55 25.34 -2.72
N SER A 643 -26.17 24.63 -1.65
CA SER A 643 -26.62 24.84 -0.27
C SER A 643 -25.92 26.00 0.48
N GLY A 644 -24.82 26.55 -0.05
CA GLY A 644 -24.09 27.70 0.52
C GLY A 644 -22.57 27.51 0.51
N SER A 645 -21.83 28.26 1.35
CA SER A 645 -20.36 28.13 1.42
C SER A 645 -19.93 27.40 2.70
N LEU A 646 -19.06 26.41 2.55
CA LEU A 646 -18.42 25.68 3.64
C LEU A 646 -16.99 26.20 3.86
N ASN A 647 -16.60 26.51 5.10
CA ASN A 647 -15.20 26.81 5.41
C ASN A 647 -14.38 25.52 5.40
N ILE A 648 -13.27 25.52 4.66
CA ILE A 648 -12.44 24.32 4.48
C ILE A 648 -11.31 24.21 5.50
N GLY A 649 -10.90 25.30 6.16
CA GLY A 649 -9.79 25.30 7.12
C GLY A 649 -10.05 24.41 8.33
N ALA A 650 -11.31 24.27 8.77
CA ALA A 650 -11.69 23.33 9.82
C ALA A 650 -11.53 21.85 9.42
N TYR A 651 -11.32 21.58 8.14
CA TYR A 651 -11.19 20.25 7.54
C TYR A 651 -9.79 20.01 6.93
N ALA A 652 -8.87 20.97 7.08
CA ALA A 652 -7.48 20.76 6.69
C ALA A 652 -6.88 19.60 7.50
N SER A 653 -6.12 18.75 6.83
CA SER A 653 -5.49 17.60 7.46
C SER A 653 -4.51 18.07 8.53
N ALA A 654 -4.50 17.30 9.62
CA ALA A 654 -3.52 17.44 10.67
C ALA A 654 -2.11 17.17 10.11
N THR A 655 -1.91 16.06 9.43
CA THR A 655 -0.57 15.59 9.03
C THR A 655 0.03 16.34 7.83
N ASP A 656 -0.81 16.87 6.94
CA ASP A 656 -0.38 17.70 5.80
C ASP A 656 -1.39 18.81 5.57
N GLY A 657 -1.04 20.03 6.00
CA GLY A 657 -1.94 21.18 5.92
C GLY A 657 -2.37 21.59 4.51
N ARG A 658 -1.79 21.00 3.45
CA ARG A 658 -2.24 21.20 2.06
C ARG A 658 -3.49 20.39 1.72
N GLN A 659 -3.70 19.27 2.42
CA GLN A 659 -4.82 18.37 2.19
C GLN A 659 -6.04 18.83 2.99
N VAL A 660 -7.22 18.69 2.41
CA VAL A 660 -8.52 18.97 3.03
C VAL A 660 -9.37 17.73 2.91
N LYS A 661 -9.89 17.23 4.04
CA LYS A 661 -10.83 16.11 4.09
C LYS A 661 -12.12 16.52 4.75
N ILE A 662 -13.15 16.78 3.95
CA ILE A 662 -14.44 17.22 4.46
C ILE A 662 -15.12 16.06 5.19
N SER A 663 -15.59 16.29 6.41
CA SER A 663 -16.28 15.28 7.21
C SER A 663 -17.57 14.79 6.53
N ASP A 664 -17.87 13.49 6.66
CA ASP A 664 -19.16 12.91 6.26
C ASP A 664 -20.38 13.52 6.99
N TYR A 665 -20.15 14.28 8.06
CA TYR A 665 -21.17 14.97 8.84
C TYR A 665 -21.18 16.49 8.60
N ALA A 666 -20.46 17.00 7.60
CA ALA A 666 -20.41 18.43 7.32
C ALA A 666 -21.82 18.99 7.03
N MET A 667 -22.09 20.19 7.54
CA MET A 667 -23.39 20.87 7.43
C MET A 667 -23.19 22.28 6.90
N ILE A 668 -24.06 22.72 5.99
CA ILE A 668 -24.13 24.10 5.51
C ILE A 668 -25.51 24.64 5.86
N SER A 669 -25.54 25.66 6.72
CA SER A 669 -26.79 26.34 7.13
C SER A 669 -27.89 25.39 7.65
N GLY A 670 -27.51 24.31 8.33
CA GLY A 670 -28.45 23.32 8.89
C GLY A 670 -28.91 22.22 7.91
N ASN A 671 -28.43 22.24 6.66
CA ASN A 671 -28.60 21.16 5.70
C ASN A 671 -27.30 20.36 5.55
N GLU A 672 -27.44 19.12 5.08
CA GLU A 672 -26.29 18.27 4.74
C GLU A 672 -25.46 18.92 3.63
N ALA A 673 -24.15 19.05 3.83
CA ALA A 673 -23.27 19.58 2.79
C ALA A 673 -23.18 18.59 1.62
N GLU A 674 -23.29 19.08 0.38
CA GLU A 674 -23.12 18.28 -0.84
C GLU A 674 -21.72 17.67 -0.96
N VAL A 675 -20.72 18.31 -0.34
CA VAL A 675 -19.29 18.00 -0.44
C VAL A 675 -18.77 17.09 0.67
N ARG A 676 -19.68 16.38 1.38
CA ARG A 676 -19.32 15.45 2.46
C ARG A 676 -18.39 14.36 1.96
N GLY A 677 -17.30 14.12 2.68
CA GLY A 677 -16.30 13.10 2.32
C GLY A 677 -15.38 13.49 1.18
N LEU A 678 -15.57 14.65 0.54
CA LEU A 678 -14.68 15.13 -0.51
C LEU A 678 -13.29 15.42 0.07
N GLU A 679 -12.27 14.91 -0.61
CA GLU A 679 -10.87 15.06 -0.25
C GLU A 679 -10.09 15.66 -1.42
N PHE A 680 -9.33 16.72 -1.16
CA PHE A 680 -8.51 17.39 -2.16
C PHE A 680 -7.28 18.04 -1.54
N GLU A 681 -6.28 18.34 -2.36
CA GLU A 681 -5.01 18.94 -1.96
C GLU A 681 -4.78 20.26 -2.71
N VAL A 682 -4.29 21.28 -2.01
CA VAL A 682 -3.90 22.58 -2.58
C VAL A 682 -2.38 22.72 -2.48
N ILE A 683 -1.69 22.59 -3.61
CA ILE A 683 -0.22 22.45 -3.64
C ILE A 683 0.51 23.79 -3.46
N GLY A 684 -0.15 24.92 -3.77
CA GLY A 684 0.44 26.26 -3.65
C GLY A 684 -0.34 27.32 -4.43
N GLY A 685 0.30 28.42 -4.83
CA GLY A 685 -0.27 29.46 -5.69
C GLY A 685 -0.50 30.80 -4.97
N THR A 686 -1.47 31.58 -5.43
CA THR A 686 -1.94 32.80 -4.74
C THR A 686 -3.25 32.52 -4.00
N THR A 687 -3.56 33.34 -2.98
CA THR A 687 -4.89 33.36 -2.36
C THR A 687 -5.91 34.03 -3.30
N GLY A 688 -7.21 33.72 -3.11
CA GLY A 688 -8.32 34.18 -3.92
C GLY A 688 -9.13 33.04 -4.53
N ALA A 689 -9.92 33.34 -5.57
CA ALA A 689 -10.69 32.36 -6.32
C ALA A 689 -9.75 31.42 -7.10
N ARG A 690 -9.96 30.11 -6.94
CA ARG A 690 -9.06 29.02 -7.39
C ARG A 690 -9.79 27.98 -8.24
N GLY A 691 -10.79 28.43 -8.99
CA GLY A 691 -11.54 27.57 -9.91
C GLY A 691 -12.65 26.76 -9.28
N THR A 692 -12.99 25.63 -9.90
CA THR A 692 -14.13 24.76 -9.60
C THR A 692 -13.69 23.30 -9.50
N ILE A 693 -14.04 22.67 -8.39
CA ILE A 693 -13.95 21.21 -8.23
C ILE A 693 -15.24 20.59 -8.79
N SER A 694 -15.12 19.79 -9.84
CA SER A 694 -16.24 19.09 -10.47
C SER A 694 -16.22 17.63 -10.03
N TYR A 695 -17.24 17.17 -9.31
CA TYR A 695 -17.35 15.80 -8.81
C TYR A 695 -18.42 15.03 -9.58
N SER A 696 -18.11 13.82 -10.02
CA SER A 696 -18.99 12.99 -10.84
C SER A 696 -19.02 11.54 -10.36
N GLU A 697 -20.09 10.85 -10.75
CA GLU A 697 -20.22 9.40 -10.59
C GLU A 697 -20.04 8.75 -11.96
N GLY A 698 -18.96 7.99 -12.12
CA GLY A 698 -18.62 7.30 -13.37
C GLY A 698 -19.56 6.13 -13.71
N TYR A 699 -19.39 5.56 -14.91
CA TYR A 699 -20.25 4.51 -15.44
C TYR A 699 -20.29 3.24 -14.57
N ALA A 700 -19.16 2.80 -14.01
CA ALA A 700 -19.13 1.62 -13.16
C ALA A 700 -19.84 1.90 -11.83
N SER A 701 -19.63 3.06 -11.22
CA SER A 701 -20.37 3.44 -10.00
C SER A 701 -21.88 3.57 -10.22
N GLN A 702 -22.32 4.17 -11.35
CA GLN A 702 -23.76 4.23 -11.69
C GLN A 702 -24.34 2.84 -11.92
N LEU A 703 -23.59 1.96 -12.59
CA LEU A 703 -23.98 0.58 -12.83
C LEU A 703 -24.04 -0.23 -11.53
N GLU A 704 -23.08 -0.07 -10.63
CA GLU A 704 -23.06 -0.70 -9.31
C GLU A 704 -24.31 -0.29 -8.50
N THR A 705 -24.62 1.00 -8.45
CA THR A 705 -25.84 1.53 -7.82
C THR A 705 -27.09 0.90 -8.45
N THR A 706 -27.15 0.82 -9.79
CA THR A 706 -28.27 0.23 -10.52
C THR A 706 -28.46 -1.25 -10.16
N ILE A 707 -27.38 -2.04 -10.13
CA ILE A 707 -27.44 -3.47 -9.78
C ILE A 707 -27.83 -3.64 -8.31
N ASN A 708 -27.23 -2.88 -7.40
CA ASN A 708 -27.57 -2.94 -5.97
C ASN A 708 -29.04 -2.58 -5.71
N ASP A 709 -29.59 -1.61 -6.43
CA ASP A 709 -31.00 -1.23 -6.32
C ASP A 709 -31.97 -2.33 -6.82
N LEU A 710 -31.55 -3.17 -7.79
CA LEU A 710 -32.34 -4.34 -8.20
C LEU A 710 -32.51 -5.36 -7.07
N PHE A 711 -31.52 -5.47 -6.18
CA PHE A 711 -31.46 -6.45 -5.08
C PHE A 711 -31.79 -5.89 -3.71
N LYS A 712 -31.98 -4.57 -3.60
CA LYS A 712 -32.27 -3.89 -2.34
C LYS A 712 -33.37 -4.60 -1.56
N ALA A 713 -33.12 -4.82 -0.27
CA ALA A 713 -34.09 -5.45 0.61
C ALA A 713 -35.44 -4.71 0.53
N ASP A 714 -36.52 -5.49 0.41
CA ASP A 714 -37.93 -5.05 0.41
C ASP A 714 -38.38 -4.09 -0.71
N THR A 715 -37.46 -3.55 -1.51
CA THR A 715 -37.75 -2.50 -2.51
C THR A 715 -37.17 -2.78 -3.89
N GLY A 716 -36.15 -3.63 -3.98
CA GLY A 716 -35.55 -4.03 -5.24
C GLY A 716 -36.50 -4.88 -6.09
N LEU A 717 -36.51 -4.64 -7.40
CA LEU A 717 -37.46 -5.29 -8.31
C LEU A 717 -37.28 -6.82 -8.34
N LEU A 718 -36.04 -7.31 -8.34
CA LEU A 718 -35.75 -8.74 -8.36
C LEU A 718 -36.07 -9.38 -7.00
N SER A 719 -35.62 -8.76 -5.90
CA SER A 719 -35.90 -9.22 -4.54
C SER A 719 -37.41 -9.33 -4.28
N THR A 720 -38.16 -8.31 -4.69
CA THR A 720 -39.64 -8.30 -4.57
C THR A 720 -40.28 -9.39 -5.43
N ARG A 721 -39.81 -9.62 -6.66
CA ARG A 721 -40.36 -10.69 -7.52
C ARG A 721 -40.10 -12.07 -6.92
N MET A 722 -38.89 -12.34 -6.45
CA MET A 722 -38.51 -13.61 -5.87
C MET A 722 -39.28 -13.90 -4.58
N SER A 723 -39.44 -12.90 -3.69
CA SER A 723 -40.28 -13.00 -2.50
C SER A 723 -41.73 -13.35 -2.86
N ASN A 724 -42.32 -12.66 -3.84
CA ASN A 724 -43.68 -12.96 -4.30
C ASN A 724 -43.84 -14.38 -4.90
N LEU A 725 -42.79 -14.91 -5.55
CA LEU A 725 -42.80 -16.27 -6.08
C LEU A 725 -42.67 -17.31 -4.96
N ASN A 726 -41.81 -17.08 -3.96
CA ASN A 726 -41.72 -17.91 -2.76
C ASN A 726 -43.06 -17.96 -2.02
N ASP A 727 -43.69 -16.81 -1.77
CA ASP A 727 -45.00 -16.75 -1.11
C ASP A 727 -46.09 -17.51 -1.91
N ARG A 728 -45.96 -17.57 -3.24
CA ARG A 728 -46.88 -18.37 -4.08
C ARG A 728 -46.64 -19.86 -3.94
N LEU A 729 -45.38 -20.29 -3.85
CA LEU A 729 -45.02 -21.69 -3.59
C LEU A 729 -45.55 -22.13 -2.23
N ASP A 730 -45.36 -21.32 -1.18
CA ASP A 730 -45.89 -21.62 0.16
C ASP A 730 -47.41 -21.82 0.13
N ARG A 731 -48.14 -20.94 -0.58
CA ARG A 731 -49.60 -21.09 -0.77
C ARG A 731 -49.97 -22.32 -1.59
N TYR A 732 -49.13 -22.76 -2.52
CA TYR A 732 -49.37 -23.99 -3.27
C TYR A 732 -49.08 -25.22 -2.43
N ASP A 733 -48.07 -25.19 -1.56
CA ASP A 733 -47.78 -26.26 -0.62
C ASP A 733 -48.92 -26.46 0.38
N GLU A 734 -49.52 -25.38 0.87
CA GLU A 734 -50.76 -25.44 1.67
C GLU A 734 -51.91 -26.10 0.89
N LYS A 735 -52.11 -25.71 -0.37
CA LYS A 735 -53.15 -26.32 -1.22
C LYS A 735 -52.89 -27.80 -1.52
N THR A 736 -51.63 -28.20 -1.64
CA THR A 736 -51.24 -29.60 -1.82
C THR A 736 -51.65 -30.41 -0.60
N LYS A 737 -51.34 -29.91 0.61
CA LYS A 737 -51.76 -30.53 1.88
C LYS A 737 -53.29 -30.63 2.00
N ASP A 738 -54.02 -29.62 1.55
CA ASP A 738 -55.49 -29.63 1.52
C ASP A 738 -56.05 -30.69 0.55
N ILE A 739 -55.45 -30.83 -0.64
CA ILE A 739 -55.83 -31.85 -1.63
C ILE A 739 -55.53 -33.25 -1.09
N ASP A 740 -54.38 -33.45 -0.46
CA ASP A 740 -54.01 -34.74 0.14
C ASP A 740 -54.96 -35.11 1.29
N THR A 741 -55.31 -34.15 2.14
CA THR A 741 -56.32 -34.33 3.20
C THR A 741 -57.69 -34.68 2.61
N ARG A 742 -58.08 -34.06 1.49
CA ARG A 742 -59.33 -34.38 0.78
C ARG A 742 -59.29 -35.79 0.19
N TYR A 743 -58.16 -36.19 -0.40
CA TYR A 743 -57.95 -37.54 -0.91
C TYR A 743 -58.11 -38.59 0.20
N GLU A 744 -57.52 -38.38 1.37
CA GLU A 744 -57.65 -39.30 2.52
C GLU A 744 -59.11 -39.44 2.98
N LYS A 745 -59.84 -38.32 3.07
CA LYS A 745 -61.28 -38.32 3.42
C LYS A 745 -62.12 -39.07 2.38
N LEU A 746 -61.83 -38.89 1.10
CA LEU A 746 -62.51 -39.59 0.01
C LEU A 746 -62.20 -41.08 0.02
N LEU A 747 -60.93 -41.45 0.25
CA LEU A 747 -60.49 -42.84 0.37
C LEU A 747 -61.23 -43.56 1.50
N ALA A 748 -61.27 -42.96 2.70
CA ALA A 748 -61.99 -43.52 3.85
C ALA A 748 -63.50 -43.64 3.58
N LYS A 749 -64.10 -42.63 2.93
CA LYS A 749 -65.51 -42.66 2.52
C LYS A 749 -65.81 -43.81 1.56
N TYR A 750 -65.01 -43.96 0.50
CA TYR A 750 -65.19 -45.03 -0.47
C TYR A 750 -64.96 -46.41 0.17
N GLN A 751 -63.95 -46.56 1.03
CA GLN A 751 -63.73 -47.80 1.79
C GLN A 751 -64.96 -48.19 2.61
N MET A 752 -65.55 -47.24 3.36
CA MET A 752 -66.77 -47.49 4.12
C MET A 752 -67.95 -47.89 3.21
N GLN A 753 -68.17 -47.16 2.12
CA GLN A 753 -69.27 -47.43 1.17
C GLN A 753 -69.13 -48.81 0.52
N PHE A 754 -67.91 -49.19 0.13
CA PHE A 754 -67.62 -50.49 -0.48
C PHE A 754 -67.64 -51.64 0.53
N SER A 755 -67.23 -51.43 1.79
CA SER A 755 -67.41 -52.40 2.87
C SER A 755 -68.88 -52.64 3.20
N MET A 756 -69.71 -51.59 3.23
CA MET A 756 -71.16 -51.72 3.38
C MET A 756 -71.78 -52.49 2.21
N LEU A 757 -71.37 -52.18 0.98
CA LEU A 757 -71.81 -52.90 -0.21
C LEU A 757 -71.43 -54.39 -0.15
N GLN A 758 -70.20 -54.71 0.27
CA GLN A 758 -69.76 -56.10 0.44
C GLN A 758 -70.60 -56.84 1.49
N SER A 759 -70.92 -56.20 2.61
CA SER A 759 -71.78 -56.77 3.65
C SER A 759 -73.19 -57.06 3.11
N LEU A 760 -73.75 -56.13 2.33
CA LEU A 760 -75.04 -56.29 1.64
C LEU A 760 -75.01 -57.44 0.63
N ILE A 761 -73.94 -57.53 -0.19
CA ILE A 761 -73.75 -58.64 -1.14
C ILE A 761 -73.66 -59.96 -0.39
N ASN A 762 -72.84 -60.07 0.65
CA ASN A 762 -72.71 -61.28 1.47
C ASN A 762 -74.04 -61.68 2.12
N SER A 763 -74.81 -60.72 2.63
CA SER A 763 -76.15 -60.97 3.17
C SER A 763 -77.13 -61.45 2.10
N SER A 764 -77.08 -60.87 0.89
CA SER A 764 -77.85 -61.31 -0.27
C SER A 764 -77.43 -62.70 -0.75
N GLU A 765 -76.15 -63.04 -0.69
CA GLU A 765 -75.65 -64.38 -1.03
C GLU A 765 -76.04 -65.42 0.01
N GLN A 766 -75.98 -65.09 1.29
CA GLN A 766 -76.51 -65.95 2.36
C GLN A 766 -78.01 -66.17 2.17
N THR A 767 -78.76 -65.12 1.85
CA THR A 767 -80.19 -65.22 1.54
C THR A 767 -80.44 -66.09 0.32
N ARG A 768 -79.66 -65.91 -0.76
CA ARG A 768 -79.71 -66.76 -1.96
C ARG A 768 -79.37 -68.21 -1.63
N ASN A 769 -78.33 -68.47 -0.86
CA ASN A 769 -77.91 -69.82 -0.48
C ASN A 769 -78.95 -70.47 0.44
N MET A 770 -79.56 -69.72 1.35
CA MET A 770 -80.69 -70.18 2.15
C MET A 770 -81.91 -70.51 1.29
N LEU A 771 -82.26 -69.66 0.33
CA LEU A 771 -83.34 -69.91 -0.64
C LEU A 771 -83.05 -71.13 -1.52
N THR A 772 -81.82 -71.28 -2.01
CA THR A 772 -81.37 -72.43 -2.80
C THR A 772 -81.36 -73.72 -1.96
N ALA A 773 -80.91 -73.67 -0.70
CA ALA A 773 -80.95 -74.81 0.21
C ALA A 773 -82.40 -75.21 0.54
N THR A 774 -83.29 -74.23 0.73
CA THR A 774 -84.73 -74.46 0.92
C THR A 774 -85.37 -75.06 -0.33
N TYR A 775 -85.03 -74.55 -1.51
CA TYR A 775 -85.47 -75.07 -2.80
C TYR A 775 -84.97 -76.51 -3.04
N ASN A 776 -83.70 -76.79 -2.75
CA ASN A 776 -83.12 -78.12 -2.92
C ASN A 776 -83.64 -79.14 -1.89
N ASN A 777 -83.90 -78.74 -0.64
CA ASN A 777 -84.55 -79.61 0.35
C ASN A 777 -86.00 -79.94 -0.04
N ASN A 778 -86.72 -79.03 -0.69
CA ASN A 778 -88.07 -79.28 -1.20
C ASN A 778 -88.12 -80.18 -2.44
N ASN A 779 -86.99 -80.44 -3.12
CA ASN A 779 -86.90 -81.38 -4.25
C ASN A 779 -86.45 -82.80 -3.84
N ASN A 780 -86.09 -83.02 -2.57
CA ASN A 780 -85.65 -84.32 -2.03
C ASN A 780 -86.67 -84.97 -1.05
N ASN A 781 -87.89 -84.45 -1.01
CA ASN A 781 -89.10 -85.09 -0.46
C ASN A 781 -90.11 -85.24 -1.60
#